data_AF-A0A8B6FQ22-F1
#
_entry.id   AF-A0A8B6FQ22-F1
#
_cell.length_a   1.000
_cell.length_b   1.000
_cell.length_c   1.000
_cell.angle_alpha   90.00
_cell.angle_beta   90.00
_cell.angle_gamma   90.00
#
_symmetry.space_group_name_H-M   'P 1'
#
loop_
_entity.id
_entity.type
_entity.pdbx_description
1 polymer ?
#
loop_
_entity_poly.entity_id
_entity_poly.type
_entity_poly.pdbx_seq_one_letter_code
_entity_poly.pdbx_strand_id
1 'polypeptide(L)'
;MYEKCLTWKQSIENSDQSVFIEILNEMQISRKETENLKEENDRLKEDKKLEIDLLRVQHQEEAELQDSYFHKEEFKQDTHTKRTWRAKLHKETFILSKTAISIFESIQTNQCVAISGMCGSGKSTLAHYTALRMSESHGFFVVPLPSATSERFLQLNDYSIPDTKILYILDDFVGNFSNSDFDEMKLTSRLNEIKCIAARNIKYKFLFTCGEHVNVMSKIKGVLPSIIECNLHSSELSLSLDERQKIFDLYINCEDTDYHDSDFLSSKQLPLLCTLYRKDFCNRIQDFFMDSDQIITSKIEEMRETEDPSYICLALLLVKGAFDIKYTMFESVKYGEYYTFLHHVISEASFKNAPKSRKLLQDGWNSIERTYIKREKNQLLFIHDKIHDIVVSCIGKHFITSILKYSKYSFIENRIKLKSFEIEETVKSASISLNQTYNTLFFARLLQEIRYGNKRVFVNIQNKNDRKAFIEYLTAQLIESDIDSLKLPLLLSWTLGYNDFVSFIVATWNSKKDIPINEIKTPLSEACSRGYFDIVKILVKSQKDKDRHRVLFPSILRACEKRYTDIVELLLTHSVYQDIISCFVASCENGHKETALFLMKLPRKKEPKLLEWDVLSGLSNALARACKNGHEEVVQILLSHNMPVNNPESPDSTPLYYASMNGHLNIVKMLLNAKAEVNECDISVAEWNDHEEIVKCVRNHFSS
;
A
#
# COMPACT_ATOMS: atom_id res chain seq x y z
N MET A 1 54.52 -9.47 -54.60
CA MET A 1 53.63 -8.86 -55.62
C MET A 1 54.18 -7.53 -56.14
N TYR A 2 54.42 -6.53 -55.29
CA TYR A 2 54.84 -5.20 -55.73
C TYR A 2 56.07 -5.19 -56.67
N GLU A 3 57.14 -5.92 -56.35
CA GLU A 3 58.33 -6.04 -57.21
C GLU A 3 58.07 -6.80 -58.53
N LYS A 4 57.17 -7.80 -58.52
CA LYS A 4 56.73 -8.51 -59.73
C LYS A 4 55.89 -7.61 -60.64
N CYS A 5 55.03 -6.77 -60.07
CA CYS A 5 54.26 -5.78 -60.83
C CYS A 5 55.17 -4.73 -61.51
N LEU A 6 56.29 -4.37 -60.88
CA LEU A 6 57.29 -3.48 -61.47
C LEU A 6 58.01 -4.12 -62.66
N THR A 7 58.36 -5.40 -62.57
CA THR A 7 58.99 -6.16 -63.67
C THR A 7 58.03 -6.43 -64.82
N TRP A 8 56.76 -6.73 -64.53
CA TRP A 8 55.71 -6.86 -65.55
C TRP A 8 55.44 -5.54 -66.26
N LYS A 9 55.42 -4.41 -65.55
CA LYS A 9 55.24 -3.09 -66.15
C LYS A 9 56.33 -2.77 -67.16
N GLN A 10 57.59 -3.01 -66.81
CA GLN A 10 58.74 -2.81 -67.71
C GLN A 10 58.72 -3.76 -68.93
N SER A 11 58.21 -4.98 -68.77
CA SER A 11 58.20 -5.98 -69.85
C SER A 11 56.99 -5.84 -70.79
N ILE A 12 55.86 -5.33 -70.30
CA ILE A 12 54.68 -4.96 -71.11
C ILE A 12 55.01 -3.76 -72.01
N GLU A 13 55.80 -2.79 -71.53
CA GLU A 13 56.29 -1.67 -72.34
C GLU A 13 57.19 -2.13 -73.51
N ASN A 14 57.79 -3.32 -73.41
CA ASN A 14 58.64 -3.94 -74.45
C ASN A 14 57.91 -4.93 -75.38
N SER A 15 56.57 -5.04 -75.28
CA SER A 15 55.73 -5.89 -76.15
C SER A 15 56.04 -7.41 -76.13
N ASP A 16 56.56 -7.93 -75.02
CA ASP A 16 56.86 -9.37 -74.89
C ASP A 16 55.61 -10.17 -74.46
N GLN A 17 55.11 -11.02 -75.36
CA GLN A 17 53.90 -11.82 -75.14
C GLN A 17 54.06 -12.91 -74.07
N SER A 18 55.28 -13.31 -73.73
CA SER A 18 55.55 -14.35 -72.72
C SER A 18 55.10 -13.94 -71.31
N VAL A 19 55.13 -12.64 -71.00
CA VAL A 19 54.76 -12.05 -69.72
C VAL A 19 53.25 -12.15 -69.45
N PHE A 20 52.42 -12.09 -70.49
CA PHE A 20 50.96 -12.22 -70.35
C PHE A 20 50.55 -13.63 -69.91
N ILE A 21 51.25 -14.66 -70.38
CA ILE A 21 51.01 -16.05 -69.99
C ILE A 21 51.42 -16.26 -68.52
N GLU A 22 52.53 -15.66 -68.10
CA GLU A 22 53.01 -15.73 -66.72
C GLU A 22 52.04 -15.05 -65.74
N ILE A 23 51.53 -13.87 -66.09
CA ILE A 23 50.50 -13.16 -65.30
C ILE A 23 49.22 -13.98 -65.22
N LEU A 24 48.75 -14.57 -66.33
CA LEU A 24 47.54 -15.39 -66.34
C LEU A 24 47.69 -16.63 -65.45
N ASN A 25 48.85 -17.28 -65.47
CA ASN A 25 49.12 -18.43 -64.61
C ASN A 25 49.17 -18.02 -63.12
N GLU A 26 49.82 -16.92 -62.77
CA GLU A 26 49.83 -16.45 -61.37
C GLU A 26 48.44 -16.02 -60.90
N MET A 27 47.63 -15.39 -61.75
CA MET A 27 46.25 -15.06 -61.43
C MET A 27 45.39 -16.31 -61.20
N GLN A 28 45.60 -17.38 -61.96
CA GLN A 28 44.90 -18.65 -61.76
C GLN A 28 45.31 -19.34 -60.46
N ILE A 29 46.60 -19.31 -60.10
CA ILE A 29 47.10 -19.86 -58.84
C ILE A 29 46.52 -19.07 -57.66
N SER A 30 46.62 -17.74 -57.70
CA SER A 30 46.08 -16.88 -56.63
C SER A 30 44.57 -17.05 -56.47
N ARG A 31 43.83 -17.22 -57.59
CA ARG A 31 42.39 -17.50 -57.53
C ARG A 31 42.09 -18.82 -56.82
N LYS A 32 42.81 -19.90 -57.14
CA LYS A 32 42.68 -21.20 -56.44
C LYS A 32 43.01 -21.09 -54.95
N GLU A 33 44.06 -20.35 -54.59
CA GLU A 33 44.42 -20.13 -53.19
C GLU A 33 43.31 -19.36 -52.44
N THR A 34 42.70 -18.35 -53.06
CA THR A 34 41.59 -17.62 -52.44
C THR A 34 40.31 -18.46 -52.32
N GLU A 35 40.06 -19.39 -53.24
CA GLU A 35 38.92 -20.31 -53.17
C GLU A 35 39.14 -21.33 -52.04
N ASN A 36 40.34 -21.90 -51.91
CA ASN A 36 40.69 -22.79 -50.80
C ASN A 36 40.59 -22.09 -49.43
N LEU A 37 41.09 -20.86 -49.31
CA LEU A 37 40.99 -20.07 -48.06
C LEU A 37 39.54 -19.73 -47.70
N LYS A 38 38.66 -19.55 -48.69
CA LYS A 38 37.22 -19.36 -48.44
C LYS A 38 36.58 -20.63 -47.90
N GLU A 39 36.86 -21.78 -48.52
CA GLU A 39 36.35 -23.06 -48.04
C GLU A 39 36.83 -23.38 -46.61
N GLU A 40 38.10 -23.11 -46.30
CA GLU A 40 38.65 -23.32 -44.95
C GLU A 40 38.00 -22.39 -43.92
N ASN A 41 37.77 -21.12 -44.27
CA ASN A 41 37.12 -20.16 -43.39
C ASN A 41 35.63 -20.49 -43.16
N ASP A 42 34.94 -21.03 -44.16
CA ASP A 42 33.55 -21.46 -43.99
C ASP A 42 33.44 -22.74 -43.15
N ARG A 43 34.38 -23.69 -43.27
CA ARG A 43 34.49 -24.83 -42.34
C ARG A 43 34.75 -24.37 -40.90
N LEU A 44 35.67 -23.44 -40.69
CA LEU A 44 35.95 -22.88 -39.35
C LEU A 44 34.75 -22.16 -38.73
N LYS A 45 33.88 -21.54 -39.54
CA LYS A 45 32.62 -20.96 -39.05
C LYS A 45 31.61 -22.02 -38.66
N GLU A 46 31.52 -23.12 -39.42
CA GLU A 46 30.65 -24.25 -39.08
C GLU A 46 31.11 -24.95 -37.80
N ASP A 47 32.42 -25.19 -37.64
CA ASP A 47 32.98 -25.79 -36.42
C ASP A 47 32.74 -24.91 -35.19
N LYS A 48 32.96 -23.58 -35.29
CA LYS A 48 32.63 -22.64 -34.21
C LYS A 48 31.15 -22.59 -33.89
N LYS A 49 30.29 -22.75 -34.90
CA LYS A 49 28.83 -22.78 -34.70
C LYS A 49 28.42 -24.06 -33.97
N LEU A 50 29.00 -25.20 -34.33
CA LEU A 50 28.81 -26.48 -33.66
C LEU A 50 29.30 -26.46 -32.21
N GLU A 51 30.46 -25.83 -31.95
CA GLU A 51 31.01 -25.66 -30.60
C GLU A 51 30.11 -24.76 -29.73
N ILE A 52 29.56 -23.67 -30.29
CA ILE A 52 28.59 -22.81 -29.61
C ILE A 52 27.27 -23.54 -29.32
N ASP A 53 26.79 -24.35 -30.26
CA ASP A 53 25.55 -25.11 -30.08
C ASP A 53 25.73 -26.28 -29.10
N LEU A 54 26.91 -26.92 -29.05
CA LEU A 54 27.28 -27.90 -28.02
C LEU A 54 27.37 -27.26 -26.61
N LEU A 55 27.99 -26.08 -26.50
CA LEU A 55 28.02 -25.31 -25.25
C LEU A 55 26.61 -24.88 -24.80
N ARG A 56 25.71 -24.58 -25.74
CA ARG A 56 24.31 -24.26 -25.43
C ARG A 56 23.57 -25.47 -24.90
N VAL A 57 23.75 -26.66 -25.50
CA VAL A 57 23.12 -27.90 -25.03
C VAL A 57 23.68 -28.30 -23.65
N GLN A 58 24.99 -28.19 -23.43
CA GLN A 58 25.59 -28.42 -22.11
C GLN A 58 25.08 -27.44 -21.05
N HIS A 59 24.97 -26.15 -21.39
CA HIS A 59 24.35 -25.17 -20.49
C HIS A 59 22.84 -25.38 -20.29
N GLN A 60 22.15 -25.99 -21.25
CA GLN A 60 20.73 -26.34 -21.11
C GLN A 60 20.54 -27.55 -20.19
N GLU A 61 21.40 -28.57 -20.31
CA GLU A 61 21.40 -29.75 -19.43
C GLU A 61 21.84 -29.40 -18.00
N GLU A 62 22.84 -28.50 -17.83
CA GLU A 62 23.23 -27.96 -16.52
C GLU A 62 22.15 -27.07 -15.90
N ALA A 63 21.45 -26.27 -16.71
CA ALA A 63 20.32 -25.45 -16.26
C ALA A 63 19.12 -26.31 -15.85
N GLU A 64 18.81 -27.39 -16.59
CA GLU A 64 17.69 -28.30 -16.27
C GLU A 64 17.95 -29.13 -15.00
N LEU A 65 19.22 -29.41 -14.66
CA LEU A 65 19.61 -30.07 -13.40
C LEU A 65 19.59 -29.12 -12.18
N GLN A 66 19.73 -27.80 -12.36
CA GLN A 66 19.58 -26.79 -11.30
C GLN A 66 18.17 -26.17 -11.20
N ASP A 67 17.34 -26.28 -12.24
CA ASP A 67 16.01 -25.65 -12.36
C ASP A 67 14.88 -26.35 -11.58
N SER A 68 15.14 -27.43 -10.84
CA SER A 68 14.05 -28.20 -10.21
C SER A 68 13.48 -27.62 -8.91
N TYR A 69 14.06 -26.55 -8.33
CA TYR A 69 13.57 -26.03 -7.04
C TYR A 69 13.58 -24.50 -6.82
N PHE A 70 13.75 -23.64 -7.84
CA PHE A 70 13.63 -22.17 -7.66
C PHE A 70 12.90 -21.48 -8.83
N HIS A 71 11.93 -20.60 -8.54
CA HIS A 71 10.89 -20.16 -9.49
C HIS A 71 11.35 -19.20 -10.61
N LYS A 72 10.96 -19.53 -11.85
CA LYS A 72 11.14 -18.78 -13.11
C LYS A 72 10.50 -17.37 -13.17
N GLU A 73 9.71 -16.94 -12.19
CA GLU A 73 9.01 -15.63 -12.23
C GLU A 73 9.84 -14.47 -11.67
N GLU A 74 10.70 -14.70 -10.68
CA GLU A 74 11.47 -13.65 -10.01
C GLU A 74 12.67 -13.21 -10.84
N PHE A 75 13.36 -14.15 -11.49
CA PHE A 75 14.40 -13.86 -12.49
C PHE A 75 13.83 -13.06 -13.69
N LYS A 76 12.56 -13.28 -14.07
CA LYS A 76 11.89 -12.50 -15.11
C LYS A 76 11.62 -11.06 -14.68
N GLN A 77 11.34 -10.81 -13.39
CA GLN A 77 11.12 -9.45 -12.88
C GLN A 77 12.41 -8.64 -12.78
N ASP A 78 13.49 -9.24 -12.27
CA ASP A 78 14.81 -8.59 -12.24
C ASP A 78 15.30 -8.25 -13.66
N THR A 79 15.19 -9.19 -14.59
CA THR A 79 15.57 -8.95 -16.00
C THR A 79 14.70 -7.88 -16.67
N HIS A 80 13.40 -7.81 -16.39
CA HIS A 80 12.53 -6.74 -16.91
C HIS A 80 12.87 -5.36 -16.30
N THR A 81 13.12 -5.31 -14.99
CA THR A 81 13.50 -4.09 -14.28
C THR A 81 14.82 -3.53 -14.81
N LYS A 82 15.85 -4.40 -14.92
CA LYS A 82 17.15 -4.03 -15.48
C LYS A 82 17.05 -3.54 -16.92
N ARG A 83 16.22 -4.16 -17.77
CA ARG A 83 15.95 -3.67 -19.13
C ARG A 83 15.37 -2.26 -19.11
N THR A 84 14.42 -1.99 -18.21
CA THR A 84 13.78 -0.67 -18.07
C THR A 84 14.79 0.39 -17.61
N TRP A 85 15.63 0.08 -16.62
CA TRP A 85 16.66 1.02 -16.17
C TRP A 85 17.75 1.22 -17.22
N ARG A 86 18.20 0.18 -17.90
CA ARG A 86 19.16 0.30 -19.02
C ARG A 86 18.60 1.14 -20.17
N ALA A 87 17.31 1.03 -20.47
CA ALA A 87 16.65 1.88 -21.45
C ALA A 87 16.59 3.36 -21.00
N LYS A 88 16.52 3.65 -19.70
CA LYS A 88 16.63 5.01 -19.17
C LYS A 88 18.08 5.53 -19.14
N LEU A 89 19.04 4.63 -18.96
CA LEU A 89 20.47 4.88 -18.82
C LEU A 89 21.26 4.56 -20.11
N HIS A 90 20.66 4.75 -21.29
CA HIS A 90 21.38 4.54 -22.55
C HIS A 90 22.70 5.36 -22.55
N LYS A 91 23.74 4.82 -23.20
CA LYS A 91 25.11 5.39 -23.20
C LYS A 91 25.20 6.87 -23.59
N GLU A 92 24.20 7.38 -24.31
CA GLU A 92 24.12 8.76 -24.81
C GLU A 92 23.35 9.71 -23.88
N THR A 93 22.75 9.23 -22.78
CA THR A 93 21.86 10.03 -21.91
C THR A 93 22.27 10.10 -20.44
N PHE A 94 23.29 9.35 -20.01
CA PHE A 94 23.78 9.36 -18.64
C PHE A 94 25.25 9.75 -18.57
N ILE A 95 25.56 10.78 -17.78
CA ILE A 95 26.93 11.23 -17.55
C ILE A 95 27.46 10.60 -16.27
N LEU A 96 28.58 9.89 -16.42
CA LEU A 96 29.30 9.31 -15.30
C LEU A 96 29.98 10.43 -14.50
N SER A 97 29.37 10.84 -13.40
CA SER A 97 29.92 11.83 -12.48
C SER A 97 30.83 11.20 -11.42
N LYS A 98 31.69 12.03 -10.83
CA LYS A 98 32.45 11.71 -9.60
C LYS A 98 31.52 11.24 -8.49
N THR A 99 30.34 11.84 -8.37
CA THR A 99 29.30 11.45 -7.42
C THR A 99 28.85 10.01 -7.61
N ALA A 100 28.61 9.60 -8.87
CA ALA A 100 28.21 8.23 -9.18
C ALA A 100 29.31 7.21 -8.83
N ILE A 101 30.58 7.57 -9.03
CA ILE A 101 31.73 6.73 -8.65
C ILE A 101 31.80 6.60 -7.12
N SER A 102 31.73 7.71 -6.40
CA SER A 102 31.81 7.70 -4.93
C SER A 102 30.66 6.92 -4.27
N ILE A 103 29.43 7.03 -4.79
CA ILE A 103 28.28 6.24 -4.32
C ILE A 103 28.50 4.75 -4.58
N PHE A 104 29.06 4.40 -5.75
CA PHE A 104 29.39 3.02 -6.09
C PHE A 104 30.46 2.44 -5.16
N GLU A 105 31.54 3.16 -4.89
CA GLU A 105 32.58 2.77 -3.93
C GLU A 105 32.02 2.63 -2.50
N SER A 106 31.11 3.52 -2.11
CA SER A 106 30.45 3.48 -0.81
C SER A 106 29.61 2.21 -0.64
N ILE A 107 28.82 1.82 -1.64
CA ILE A 107 27.98 0.61 -1.54
C ILE A 107 28.83 -0.67 -1.62
N GLN A 108 30.01 -0.65 -2.23
CA GLN A 108 30.91 -1.82 -2.22
C GLN A 108 31.40 -2.11 -0.81
N THR A 109 31.83 -1.08 -0.08
CA THR A 109 32.43 -1.19 1.26
C THR A 109 31.40 -1.27 2.37
N ASN A 110 30.19 -0.73 2.17
CA ASN A 110 29.18 -0.62 3.23
C ASN A 110 27.94 -1.48 2.96
N GLN A 111 27.27 -1.86 4.04
CA GLN A 111 26.06 -2.67 3.97
C GLN A 111 24.84 -1.85 3.55
N CYS A 112 24.78 -0.58 3.98
CA CYS A 112 23.65 0.31 3.75
C CYS A 112 24.13 1.68 3.29
N VAL A 113 23.65 2.14 2.14
CA VAL A 113 23.91 3.48 1.61
C VAL A 113 22.59 4.19 1.35
N ALA A 114 22.46 5.42 1.85
CA ALA A 114 21.33 6.30 1.60
C ALA A 114 21.77 7.49 0.74
N ILE A 115 21.12 7.70 -0.40
CA ILE A 115 21.36 8.84 -1.28
C ILE A 115 20.33 9.92 -0.97
N SER A 116 20.75 11.03 -0.38
CA SER A 116 19.87 12.13 0.04
C SER A 116 20.02 13.37 -0.85
N GLY A 117 18.92 14.14 -0.99
CA GLY A 117 18.92 15.40 -1.73
C GLY A 117 17.52 15.92 -2.08
N MET A 118 17.42 17.14 -2.63
CA MET A 118 16.18 17.77 -3.15
C MET A 118 15.55 17.05 -4.36
N CYS A 119 14.21 17.02 -4.48
CA CYS A 119 13.50 16.46 -5.64
C CYS A 119 14.10 16.96 -6.97
N GLY A 120 14.29 16.06 -7.94
CA GLY A 120 14.91 16.38 -9.23
C GLY A 120 16.45 16.35 -9.28
N SER A 121 17.14 16.10 -8.16
CA SER A 121 18.63 16.06 -8.12
C SER A 121 19.27 14.80 -8.74
N GLY A 122 18.49 13.88 -9.32
CA GLY A 122 19.01 12.66 -9.95
C GLY A 122 19.26 11.45 -9.02
N LYS A 123 18.78 11.49 -7.77
CA LYS A 123 18.97 10.40 -6.78
C LYS A 123 18.61 9.01 -7.30
N SER A 124 17.40 8.82 -7.80
CA SER A 124 16.91 7.52 -8.26
C SER A 124 17.70 7.04 -9.47
N THR A 125 18.08 7.95 -10.37
CA THR A 125 18.96 7.65 -11.50
C THR A 125 20.34 7.14 -11.03
N LEU A 126 20.94 7.79 -10.03
CA LEU A 126 22.20 7.36 -9.43
C LEU A 126 22.07 6.01 -8.71
N ALA A 127 20.94 5.78 -8.03
CA ALA A 127 20.65 4.49 -7.38
C ALA A 127 20.53 3.35 -8.40
N HIS A 128 19.75 3.56 -9.47
CA HIS A 128 19.58 2.58 -10.55
C HIS A 128 20.89 2.30 -11.27
N TYR A 129 21.69 3.33 -11.56
CA TYR A 129 23.02 3.18 -12.15
C TYR A 129 23.93 2.32 -11.24
N THR A 130 24.00 2.67 -9.95
CA THR A 130 24.81 1.97 -8.97
C THR A 130 24.41 0.51 -8.86
N ALA A 131 23.11 0.22 -8.85
CA ALA A 131 22.62 -1.15 -8.74
C ALA A 131 22.86 -1.99 -10.00
N LEU A 132 22.68 -1.41 -11.20
CA LEU A 132 23.06 -2.07 -12.44
C LEU A 132 24.55 -2.43 -12.44
N ARG A 133 25.42 -1.50 -12.04
CA ARG A 133 26.85 -1.75 -11.92
C ARG A 133 27.17 -2.83 -10.91
N MET A 134 26.57 -2.81 -9.72
CA MET A 134 26.74 -3.84 -8.70
C MET A 134 26.33 -5.23 -9.20
N SER A 135 25.27 -5.28 -10.00
CA SER A 135 24.82 -6.53 -10.61
C SER A 135 25.81 -7.04 -11.67
N GLU A 136 26.25 -6.16 -12.57
CA GLU A 136 27.13 -6.52 -13.69
C GLU A 136 28.56 -6.86 -13.25
N SER A 137 29.10 -6.14 -12.26
CA SER A 137 30.51 -6.27 -11.86
C SER A 137 30.73 -7.12 -10.61
N HIS A 138 29.73 -7.28 -9.74
CA HIS A 138 29.88 -7.97 -8.45
C HIS A 138 28.85 -9.10 -8.24
N GLY A 139 28.02 -9.39 -9.24
CA GLY A 139 27.07 -10.51 -9.23
C GLY A 139 25.91 -10.35 -8.26
N PHE A 140 25.54 -9.12 -7.89
CA PHE A 140 24.38 -8.89 -7.02
C PHE A 140 23.07 -9.10 -7.78
N PHE A 141 22.15 -9.84 -7.17
CA PHE A 141 20.76 -9.91 -7.58
C PHE A 141 20.02 -8.67 -7.06
N VAL A 142 19.36 -7.93 -7.96
CA VAL A 142 18.80 -6.62 -7.62
C VAL A 142 17.29 -6.74 -7.41
N VAL A 143 16.83 -6.34 -6.23
CA VAL A 143 15.42 -6.42 -5.84
C VAL A 143 14.89 -5.01 -5.61
N PRO A 144 14.14 -4.41 -6.56
CA PRO A 144 13.41 -3.18 -6.30
C PRO A 144 12.22 -3.47 -5.38
N LEU A 145 12.11 -2.76 -4.27
CA LEU A 145 10.97 -2.92 -3.36
C LEU A 145 9.86 -1.92 -3.71
N PRO A 146 8.65 -2.38 -4.06
CA PRO A 146 7.54 -1.50 -4.40
C PRO A 146 7.07 -0.69 -3.20
N SER A 147 6.45 0.46 -3.48
CA SER A 147 6.00 1.40 -2.44
C SER A 147 4.83 0.88 -1.60
N ALA A 148 4.14 -0.17 -2.06
CA ALA A 148 3.02 -0.84 -1.39
C ALA A 148 3.44 -2.26 -0.96
N THR A 149 3.35 -2.48 0.35
CA THR A 149 3.52 -3.75 1.06
C THR A 149 2.64 -4.83 0.44
N SER A 150 3.25 -5.93 -0.01
CA SER A 150 2.48 -7.11 -0.42
C SER A 150 3.02 -8.35 0.29
N GLU A 151 2.10 -9.23 0.70
CA GLU A 151 2.36 -10.55 1.31
C GLU A 151 3.34 -11.41 0.48
N ARG A 152 3.53 -11.10 -0.81
CA ARG A 152 4.57 -11.67 -1.69
C ARG A 152 6.00 -11.53 -1.13
N PHE A 153 6.27 -10.46 -0.39
CA PHE A 153 7.57 -10.24 0.27
C PHE A 153 7.84 -11.26 1.39
N LEU A 154 6.78 -11.84 1.97
CA LEU A 154 6.87 -12.93 2.94
C LEU A 154 6.94 -14.30 2.25
N GLN A 155 6.30 -14.50 1.10
CA GLN A 155 6.34 -15.78 0.35
C GLN A 155 7.70 -16.10 -0.27
N LEU A 156 8.48 -15.07 -0.61
CA LEU A 156 9.91 -15.18 -0.95
C LEU A 156 10.77 -15.77 0.19
N ASN A 157 10.26 -15.81 1.43
CA ASN A 157 11.03 -16.09 2.63
C ASN A 157 10.87 -17.50 3.21
N ASP A 158 10.05 -18.36 2.61
CA ASP A 158 9.92 -19.77 3.04
C ASP A 158 10.95 -20.71 2.38
N TYR A 159 11.81 -20.17 1.51
CA TYR A 159 12.78 -20.96 0.74
C TYR A 159 14.22 -20.63 1.15
N SER A 160 15.04 -21.68 1.28
CA SER A 160 16.48 -21.57 1.52
C SER A 160 17.17 -20.99 0.27
N ILE A 161 17.40 -19.68 0.25
CA ILE A 161 18.09 -19.00 -0.84
C ILE A 161 19.59 -19.38 -0.75
N PRO A 162 20.17 -20.12 -1.72
CA PRO A 162 21.60 -20.42 -1.71
C PRO A 162 22.40 -19.13 -1.95
N ASP A 163 23.57 -18.98 -1.28
CA ASP A 163 24.74 -18.09 -1.47
C ASP A 163 24.69 -16.86 -2.41
N THR A 164 23.53 -16.29 -2.66
CA THR A 164 23.30 -15.19 -3.60
C THR A 164 23.46 -13.86 -2.86
N LYS A 165 24.24 -12.96 -3.45
CA LYS A 165 24.39 -11.60 -2.96
C LYS A 165 23.18 -10.79 -3.40
N ILE A 166 22.41 -10.25 -2.46
CA ILE A 166 21.19 -9.49 -2.77
C ILE A 166 21.41 -8.00 -2.52
N LEU A 167 21.00 -7.17 -3.47
CA LEU A 167 20.95 -5.71 -3.35
C LEU A 167 19.50 -5.25 -3.40
N TYR A 168 18.97 -4.78 -2.28
CA TYR A 168 17.64 -4.20 -2.19
C TYR A 168 17.70 -2.71 -2.54
N ILE A 169 16.86 -2.28 -3.50
CA ILE A 169 16.69 -0.85 -3.83
C ILE A 169 15.34 -0.37 -3.33
N LEU A 170 15.36 0.74 -2.60
CA LEU A 170 14.18 1.41 -2.12
C LEU A 170 14.16 2.85 -2.64
N ASP A 171 13.49 3.04 -3.78
CA ASP A 171 13.27 4.36 -4.35
C ASP A 171 12.26 5.16 -3.55
N ASP A 172 12.57 6.44 -3.31
CA ASP A 172 11.76 7.36 -2.52
C ASP A 172 11.26 6.70 -1.23
N PHE A 173 12.20 5.99 -0.56
CA PHE A 173 11.96 5.26 0.67
C PHE A 173 11.28 6.15 1.69
N VAL A 174 11.68 7.42 1.69
CA VAL A 174 11.12 8.47 2.50
C VAL A 174 10.83 9.72 1.68
N GLY A 175 9.85 9.65 0.77
CA GLY A 175 9.38 10.79 -0.03
C GLY A 175 8.88 11.99 0.81
N ASN A 176 8.20 12.96 0.18
CA ASN A 176 7.56 14.13 0.83
C ASN A 176 6.51 13.68 1.87
N PHE A 177 6.95 13.14 3.01
CA PHE A 177 6.08 12.80 4.12
C PHE A 177 5.68 14.11 4.79
N SER A 178 4.39 14.38 4.80
CA SER A 178 3.82 15.23 5.84
C SER A 178 4.20 14.64 7.21
N ASN A 179 4.42 15.46 8.23
CA ASN A 179 4.61 14.98 9.60
C ASN A 179 3.26 14.47 10.16
N SER A 180 2.68 13.44 9.55
CA SER A 180 1.45 12.80 10.02
C SER A 180 1.79 11.51 10.78
N ASP A 181 1.01 11.20 11.83
CA ASP A 181 1.15 9.96 12.61
C ASP A 181 1.06 8.69 11.74
N PHE A 182 0.43 8.79 10.57
CA PHE A 182 0.27 7.70 9.61
C PHE A 182 1.52 7.46 8.75
N ASP A 183 2.24 8.52 8.38
CA ASP A 183 3.54 8.41 7.70
C ASP A 183 4.57 7.73 8.62
N GLU A 184 4.45 7.90 9.94
CA GLU A 184 5.22 7.12 10.92
C GLU A 184 4.84 5.65 10.93
N MET A 185 3.56 5.27 10.82
CA MET A 185 3.18 3.85 10.73
C MET A 185 3.72 3.18 9.45
N LYS A 186 3.66 3.87 8.30
CA LYS A 186 4.19 3.36 7.03
C LYS A 186 5.72 3.20 7.08
N LEU A 187 6.41 4.20 7.64
CA LEU A 187 7.84 4.13 7.88
C LEU A 187 8.17 3.00 8.87
N THR A 188 7.40 2.82 9.93
CA THR A 188 7.58 1.77 10.94
C THR A 188 7.40 0.37 10.35
N SER A 189 6.37 0.17 9.51
CA SER A 189 6.17 -1.10 8.78
C SER A 189 7.38 -1.43 7.89
N ARG A 190 7.84 -0.45 7.11
CA ARG A 190 9.03 -0.60 6.25
C ARG A 190 10.30 -0.88 7.05
N LEU A 191 10.47 -0.19 8.18
CA LEU A 191 11.60 -0.41 9.08
C LEU A 191 11.55 -1.81 9.71
N ASN A 192 10.37 -2.31 10.07
CA ASN A 192 10.21 -3.67 10.60
C ASN A 192 10.55 -4.73 9.55
N GLU A 193 10.18 -4.53 8.28
CA GLU A 193 10.59 -5.42 7.19
C GLU A 193 12.11 -5.45 7.01
N ILE A 194 12.75 -4.29 7.06
CA ILE A 194 14.21 -4.18 7.00
C ILE A 194 14.85 -4.88 8.20
N LYS A 195 14.29 -4.76 9.41
CA LYS A 195 14.75 -5.52 10.60
C LYS A 195 14.68 -7.02 10.36
N CYS A 196 13.58 -7.51 9.78
CA CYS A 196 13.41 -8.92 9.48
C CYS A 196 14.44 -9.43 8.46
N ILE A 197 14.79 -8.63 7.44
CA ILE A 197 15.89 -8.98 6.52
C ILE A 197 17.22 -8.96 7.27
N ALA A 198 17.47 -7.91 8.06
CA ALA A 198 18.75 -7.69 8.72
C ALA A 198 19.08 -8.75 9.78
N ALA A 199 18.06 -9.35 10.37
CA ALA A 199 18.21 -10.45 11.32
C ALA A 199 18.64 -11.78 10.67
N ARG A 200 18.76 -11.86 9.33
CA ARG A 200 19.09 -13.10 8.62
C ARG A 200 20.56 -13.19 8.25
N ASN A 201 21.04 -14.43 8.14
CA ASN A 201 22.42 -14.79 7.80
C ASN A 201 22.66 -14.80 6.27
N ILE A 202 22.13 -13.81 5.54
CA ILE A 202 22.26 -13.67 4.08
C ILE A 202 23.19 -12.48 3.77
N LYS A 203 24.02 -12.57 2.72
CA LYS A 203 24.79 -11.42 2.24
C LYS A 203 23.89 -10.43 1.51
N TYR A 204 23.38 -9.44 2.24
CA TYR A 204 22.54 -8.37 1.71
C TYR A 204 23.23 -7.00 1.72
N LYS A 205 22.81 -6.14 0.81
CA LYS A 205 23.08 -4.70 0.83
C LYS A 205 21.80 -3.91 0.58
N PHE A 206 21.71 -2.71 1.14
CA PHE A 206 20.60 -1.80 0.93
C PHE A 206 21.06 -0.50 0.29
N LEU A 207 20.30 -0.05 -0.71
CA LEU A 207 20.45 1.25 -1.35
C LEU A 207 19.12 2.01 -1.30
N PHE A 208 19.10 3.12 -0.57
CA PHE A 208 17.90 3.94 -0.36
C PHE A 208 18.04 5.29 -1.05
N THR A 209 16.94 5.84 -1.57
CA THR A 209 16.86 7.26 -1.92
C THR A 209 15.85 7.98 -1.03
N CYS A 210 16.20 9.19 -0.59
CA CYS A 210 15.36 9.98 0.32
C CYS A 210 15.47 11.50 0.10
N GLY A 211 14.46 12.23 0.56
CA GLY A 211 14.48 13.70 0.59
C GLY A 211 15.46 14.25 1.64
N GLU A 212 15.98 15.46 1.39
CA GLU A 212 16.97 16.15 2.25
C GLU A 212 16.41 16.61 3.61
N HIS A 213 15.10 16.85 3.70
CA HIS A 213 14.47 17.45 4.88
C HIS A 213 13.98 16.45 5.93
N VAL A 214 14.22 15.15 5.73
CA VAL A 214 13.64 14.17 6.63
C VAL A 214 14.67 13.78 7.68
N ASN A 215 14.36 14.02 8.96
CA ASN A 215 15.14 13.59 10.13
C ASN A 215 15.17 12.05 10.29
N VAL A 216 14.93 11.33 9.20
CA VAL A 216 14.79 9.90 9.07
C VAL A 216 16.10 9.18 9.22
N MET A 217 17.23 9.82 8.92
CA MET A 217 18.53 9.20 9.18
C MET A 217 18.70 8.86 10.67
N SER A 218 18.13 9.65 11.59
CA SER A 218 18.10 9.29 13.01
C SER A 218 17.24 8.04 13.29
N LYS A 219 16.07 7.94 12.64
CA LYS A 219 15.13 6.81 12.79
C LYS A 219 15.64 5.51 12.16
N ILE A 220 16.28 5.58 10.98
CA ILE A 220 16.85 4.39 10.32
C ILE A 220 18.12 3.94 11.06
N LYS A 221 18.96 4.85 11.58
CA LYS A 221 20.15 4.48 12.37
C LYS A 221 19.83 3.61 13.58
N GLY A 222 18.67 3.80 14.22
CA GLY A 222 18.19 2.94 15.31
C GLY A 222 17.80 1.52 14.88
N VAL A 223 17.69 1.27 13.57
CA VAL A 223 17.29 -0.01 12.96
C VAL A 223 18.45 -0.68 12.24
N LEU A 224 19.24 0.10 11.51
CA LEU A 224 20.45 -0.32 10.81
C LEU A 224 21.61 0.54 11.34
N PRO A 225 22.51 -0.01 12.16
CA PRO A 225 23.53 0.79 12.86
C PRO A 225 24.62 1.36 11.95
N SER A 226 24.84 0.79 10.75
CA SER A 226 25.93 1.16 9.83
C SER A 226 25.41 1.68 8.48
N ILE A 227 24.78 2.86 8.48
CA ILE A 227 24.32 3.55 7.26
C ILE A 227 25.27 4.68 6.90
N ILE A 228 25.73 4.70 5.65
CA ILE A 228 26.40 5.86 5.08
C ILE A 228 25.39 6.71 4.33
N GLU A 229 25.35 8.00 4.67
CA GLU A 229 24.56 8.98 3.96
C GLU A 229 25.41 9.70 2.91
N CYS A 230 25.02 9.59 1.65
CA CYS A 230 25.58 10.30 0.52
C CYS A 230 24.66 11.48 0.14
N ASN A 231 24.90 12.64 0.74
CA ASN A 231 24.14 13.85 0.44
C ASN A 231 24.66 14.51 -0.85
N LEU A 232 23.83 14.54 -1.90
CA LEU A 232 24.16 15.10 -3.21
C LEU A 232 24.40 16.63 -3.20
N HIS A 233 24.02 17.31 -2.11
CA HIS A 233 24.24 18.75 -1.92
C HIS A 233 25.44 19.07 -1.04
N SER A 234 26.14 18.05 -0.52
CA SER A 234 27.42 18.24 0.16
C SER A 234 28.49 18.71 -0.83
N SER A 235 29.46 19.50 -0.36
CA SER A 235 30.55 20.02 -1.20
C SER A 235 31.36 18.91 -1.90
N GLU A 236 31.43 17.72 -1.29
CA GLU A 236 32.21 16.59 -1.78
C GLU A 236 31.51 15.81 -2.90
N LEU A 237 30.18 15.69 -2.84
CA LEU A 237 29.36 14.90 -3.75
C LEU A 237 28.53 15.74 -4.72
N SER A 238 28.53 17.07 -4.59
CA SER A 238 27.87 17.96 -5.54
C SER A 238 28.53 17.89 -6.92
N LEU A 239 27.70 17.99 -7.97
CA LEU A 239 28.20 18.03 -9.34
C LEU A 239 29.12 19.24 -9.53
N SER A 240 30.27 19.02 -10.13
CA SER A 240 31.19 20.07 -10.59
C SER A 240 30.60 20.88 -11.74
N LEU A 241 31.14 22.07 -12.01
CA LEU A 241 30.69 22.91 -13.12
C LEU A 241 30.84 22.21 -14.49
N ASP A 242 31.93 21.46 -14.70
CA ASP A 242 32.16 20.69 -15.93
C ASP A 242 31.12 19.57 -16.11
N GLU A 243 30.77 18.85 -15.04
CA GLU A 243 29.72 17.82 -15.09
C GLU A 243 28.34 18.42 -15.34
N ARG A 244 28.05 19.59 -14.73
CA ARG A 244 26.82 20.34 -14.95
C ARG A 244 26.70 20.80 -16.40
N GLN A 245 27.79 21.30 -16.98
CA GLN A 245 27.84 21.68 -18.40
C GLN A 245 27.59 20.48 -19.31
N LYS A 246 28.25 19.34 -19.06
CA LYS A 246 28.02 18.12 -19.84
C LYS A 246 26.56 17.69 -19.77
N ILE A 247 25.94 17.74 -18.58
CA ILE A 247 24.52 17.40 -18.42
C ILE A 247 23.67 18.37 -19.23
N PHE A 248 23.97 19.66 -19.16
CA PHE A 248 23.26 20.66 -19.93
C PHE A 248 23.35 20.38 -21.44
N ASP A 249 24.56 20.21 -21.98
CA ASP A 249 24.81 20.00 -23.41
C ASP A 249 24.17 18.69 -23.93
N LEU A 250 24.05 17.68 -23.07
CA LEU A 250 23.44 16.40 -23.42
C LEU A 250 21.92 16.51 -23.65
N TYR A 251 21.25 17.39 -22.91
CA TYR A 251 19.79 17.56 -23.00
C TYR A 251 19.38 18.73 -23.90
N ILE A 252 20.28 19.69 -24.15
CA ILE A 252 19.98 20.95 -24.82
C ILE A 252 20.92 21.13 -26.01
N ASN A 253 20.37 21.12 -27.23
CA ASN A 253 21.15 21.37 -28.45
C ASN A 253 21.51 22.87 -28.54
N CYS A 254 22.81 23.17 -28.43
CA CYS A 254 23.40 24.51 -28.32
C CYS A 254 23.46 25.36 -29.60
N GLU A 255 22.81 24.99 -30.70
CA GLU A 255 22.96 25.73 -31.97
C GLU A 255 22.23 27.09 -32.01
N ASP A 256 21.41 27.44 -31.01
CA ASP A 256 20.41 28.53 -31.13
C ASP A 256 20.27 29.50 -29.92
N THR A 257 21.22 29.56 -28.97
CA THR A 257 21.05 30.44 -27.78
C THR A 257 22.32 31.19 -27.39
N ASP A 258 22.22 32.52 -27.26
CA ASP A 258 23.25 33.41 -26.70
C ASP A 258 23.64 32.95 -25.29
N TYR A 259 24.79 32.29 -25.19
CA TYR A 259 25.33 31.71 -23.96
C TYR A 259 26.37 32.65 -23.37
N HIS A 260 25.98 33.48 -22.40
CA HIS A 260 26.91 34.47 -21.82
C HIS A 260 27.10 34.36 -20.31
N ASP A 261 26.13 33.83 -19.55
CA ASP A 261 26.26 33.67 -18.09
C ASP A 261 26.05 32.22 -17.65
N SER A 262 27.03 31.68 -16.90
CA SER A 262 27.04 30.31 -16.36
C SER A 262 26.27 30.14 -15.03
N ASP A 263 25.72 31.22 -14.47
CA ASP A 263 25.17 31.22 -13.11
C ASP A 263 23.95 30.30 -12.94
N PHE A 264 23.15 30.10 -13.98
CA PHE A 264 21.97 29.22 -13.92
C PHE A 264 22.32 27.72 -13.82
N LEU A 265 23.53 27.32 -14.21
CA LEU A 265 24.04 25.95 -14.05
C LEU A 265 24.23 25.59 -12.56
N SER A 266 24.26 26.58 -11.67
CA SER A 266 24.37 26.39 -10.22
C SER A 266 23.14 25.73 -9.59
N SER A 267 22.02 25.61 -10.30
CA SER A 267 20.77 25.02 -9.80
C SER A 267 20.94 23.60 -9.25
N LYS A 268 20.43 23.38 -8.03
CA LYS A 268 20.37 22.07 -7.36
C LYS A 268 19.45 21.05 -8.05
N GLN A 269 18.59 21.51 -8.96
CA GLN A 269 17.64 20.69 -9.72
C GLN A 269 18.02 20.60 -11.20
N LEU A 270 19.26 20.93 -11.56
CA LEU A 270 19.71 21.02 -12.96
C LEU A 270 19.30 19.80 -13.82
N PRO A 271 19.49 18.53 -13.41
CA PRO A 271 19.10 17.39 -14.25
C PRO A 271 17.60 17.38 -14.59
N LEU A 272 16.75 17.76 -13.62
CA LEU A 272 15.31 17.87 -13.83
C LEU A 272 14.98 19.05 -14.75
N LEU A 273 15.59 20.22 -14.55
CA LEU A 273 15.35 21.40 -15.40
C LEU A 273 15.75 21.14 -16.85
N CYS A 274 16.90 20.51 -17.08
CA CYS A 274 17.33 20.06 -18.41
C CYS A 274 16.32 19.09 -19.05
N THR A 275 15.77 18.15 -18.27
CA THR A 275 14.75 17.20 -18.76
C THR A 275 13.45 17.91 -19.15
N LEU A 276 13.07 18.93 -18.39
CA LEU A 276 11.81 19.68 -18.56
C LEU A 276 11.90 20.77 -19.63
N TYR A 277 13.06 21.38 -19.84
CA TYR A 277 13.22 22.53 -20.76
C TYR A 277 12.78 22.20 -22.18
N ARG A 278 12.01 23.10 -22.78
CA ARG A 278 11.64 23.06 -24.21
C ARG A 278 11.81 24.47 -24.77
N LYS A 279 12.25 24.57 -26.03
CA LYS A 279 12.49 25.86 -26.71
C LYS A 279 11.24 26.73 -26.73
N ASP A 280 10.07 26.12 -26.76
CA ASP A 280 8.77 26.80 -26.86
C ASP A 280 8.33 27.51 -25.56
N PHE A 281 9.04 27.29 -24.44
CA PHE A 281 8.67 27.91 -23.16
C PHE A 281 9.09 29.37 -23.02
N CYS A 282 10.27 29.73 -23.53
CA CYS A 282 10.80 31.08 -23.38
C CYS A 282 11.91 31.35 -24.40
N ASN A 283 12.05 32.64 -24.78
CA ASN A 283 13.05 33.08 -25.75
C ASN A 283 14.47 32.99 -25.18
N ARG A 284 14.64 33.19 -23.87
CA ARG A 284 15.93 33.09 -23.18
C ARG A 284 15.94 31.87 -22.28
N ILE A 285 16.90 30.97 -22.49
CA ILE A 285 17.00 29.73 -21.71
C ILE A 285 17.22 29.98 -20.22
N GLN A 286 17.99 31.02 -19.88
CA GLN A 286 18.31 31.41 -18.51
C GLN A 286 17.05 31.64 -17.66
N ASP A 287 16.04 32.29 -18.23
CA ASP A 287 14.77 32.59 -17.55
C ASP A 287 14.09 31.29 -17.06
N PHE A 288 14.11 30.23 -17.87
CA PHE A 288 13.56 28.93 -17.48
C PHE A 288 14.32 28.29 -16.32
N PHE A 289 15.65 28.39 -16.32
CA PHE A 289 16.45 27.75 -15.28
C PHE A 289 16.40 28.50 -13.95
N MET A 290 16.10 29.79 -13.98
CA MET A 290 15.91 30.62 -12.78
C MET A 290 14.49 30.51 -12.21
N ASP A 291 13.46 30.60 -13.06
CA ASP A 291 12.05 30.71 -12.64
C ASP A 291 11.12 29.71 -13.36
N SER A 292 11.56 28.45 -13.49
CA SER A 292 10.82 27.40 -14.22
C SER A 292 9.34 27.28 -13.81
N ASP A 293 9.05 27.45 -12.53
CA ASP A 293 7.71 27.21 -11.97
C ASP A 293 6.72 28.26 -12.46
N GLN A 294 7.16 29.52 -12.55
CA GLN A 294 6.37 30.62 -13.07
C GLN A 294 6.16 30.47 -14.58
N ILE A 295 7.19 30.13 -15.34
CA ILE A 295 7.09 29.97 -16.80
C ILE A 295 6.14 28.82 -17.17
N ILE A 296 6.25 27.68 -16.50
CA ILE A 296 5.35 26.54 -16.71
C ILE A 296 3.91 26.92 -16.32
N THR A 297 3.74 27.66 -15.21
CA THR A 297 2.43 28.19 -14.77
C THR A 297 1.81 29.09 -15.84
N SER A 298 2.54 30.09 -16.32
CA SER A 298 2.07 31.01 -17.36
C SER A 298 1.70 30.29 -18.65
N LYS A 299 2.43 29.23 -19.04
CA LYS A 299 2.08 28.44 -20.22
C LYS A 299 0.78 27.65 -20.05
N ILE A 300 0.53 27.10 -18.85
CA ILE A 300 -0.73 26.42 -18.54
C ILE A 300 -1.90 27.43 -18.52
N GLU A 301 -1.66 28.66 -18.03
CA GLU A 301 -2.66 29.74 -18.05
C GLU A 301 -2.96 30.20 -19.48
N GLU A 302 -1.96 30.32 -20.34
CA GLU A 302 -2.13 30.60 -21.78
C GLU A 302 -2.98 29.52 -22.47
N MET A 303 -2.73 28.23 -22.17
CA MET A 303 -3.56 27.12 -22.69
C MET A 303 -5.03 27.26 -22.26
N ARG A 304 -5.29 27.80 -21.07
CA ARG A 304 -6.65 28.05 -20.59
C ARG A 304 -7.30 29.21 -21.34
N GLU A 305 -6.58 30.33 -21.50
CA GLU A 305 -7.08 31.53 -22.19
C GLU A 305 -7.39 31.26 -23.66
N THR A 306 -6.57 30.43 -24.30
CA THR A 306 -6.73 30.00 -25.71
C THR A 306 -7.73 28.85 -25.89
N GLU A 307 -8.31 28.33 -24.80
CA GLU A 307 -9.17 27.14 -24.77
C GLU A 307 -8.53 25.90 -25.43
N ASP A 308 -7.21 25.74 -25.29
CA ASP A 308 -6.45 24.62 -25.86
C ASP A 308 -6.91 23.27 -25.26
N PRO A 309 -7.22 22.24 -26.08
CA PRO A 309 -7.57 20.89 -25.61
C PRO A 309 -6.56 20.28 -24.62
N SER A 310 -5.29 20.69 -24.69
CA SER A 310 -4.19 20.32 -23.79
C SER A 310 -4.51 20.61 -22.32
N TYR A 311 -5.19 21.73 -22.03
CA TYR A 311 -5.59 22.10 -20.68
C TYR A 311 -6.57 21.09 -20.07
N ILE A 312 -7.54 20.62 -20.87
CA ILE A 312 -8.50 19.60 -20.45
C ILE A 312 -7.79 18.25 -20.27
N CYS A 313 -6.81 17.91 -21.10
CA CYS A 313 -6.03 16.69 -20.93
C CYS A 313 -5.24 16.69 -19.61
N LEU A 314 -4.63 17.82 -19.23
CA LEU A 314 -3.99 17.98 -17.93
C LEU A 314 -5.00 17.85 -16.78
N ALA A 315 -6.20 18.43 -16.89
CA ALA A 315 -7.26 18.29 -15.89
C ALA A 315 -7.75 16.84 -15.75
N LEU A 316 -7.93 16.12 -16.85
CA LEU A 316 -8.32 14.70 -16.85
C LEU A 316 -7.27 13.83 -16.14
N LEU A 317 -5.99 14.07 -16.43
CA LEU A 317 -4.90 13.36 -15.78
C LEU A 317 -4.80 13.70 -14.30
N LEU A 318 -4.96 14.99 -13.93
CA LEU A 318 -4.98 15.44 -12.54
C LEU A 318 -6.06 14.72 -11.73
N VAL A 319 -7.30 14.67 -12.25
CA VAL A 319 -8.42 14.06 -11.53
C VAL A 319 -8.22 12.56 -11.33
N LYS A 320 -7.69 11.83 -12.33
CA LYS A 320 -7.51 10.37 -12.23
C LYS A 320 -6.17 9.94 -11.63
N GLY A 321 -5.17 10.81 -11.65
CA GLY A 321 -3.77 10.55 -11.25
C GLY A 321 -2.98 9.69 -12.24
N ALA A 322 -3.64 8.78 -12.96
CA ALA A 322 -3.09 8.02 -14.08
C ALA A 322 -4.19 7.81 -15.11
N PHE A 323 -3.85 7.94 -16.40
CA PHE A 323 -4.83 7.86 -17.47
C PHE A 323 -4.53 6.68 -18.40
N ASP A 324 -5.47 5.74 -18.57
CA ASP A 324 -5.23 4.57 -19.44
C ASP A 324 -5.21 4.99 -20.91
N ILE A 325 -4.18 4.54 -21.64
CA ILE A 325 -4.00 4.82 -23.07
C ILE A 325 -5.15 4.22 -23.90
N LYS A 326 -5.80 3.13 -23.45
CA LYS A 326 -6.99 2.59 -24.12
C LYS A 326 -8.14 3.61 -24.15
N TYR A 327 -8.26 4.45 -23.11
CA TYR A 327 -9.26 5.51 -23.09
C TYR A 327 -8.89 6.70 -23.99
N THR A 328 -7.61 6.91 -24.29
CA THR A 328 -7.21 7.89 -25.33
C THR A 328 -7.48 7.35 -26.73
N MET A 329 -7.37 6.02 -26.92
CA MET A 329 -7.60 5.33 -28.19
C MET A 329 -9.08 5.04 -28.49
N PHE A 330 -10.04 5.38 -27.62
CA PHE A 330 -11.49 5.13 -27.77
C PHE A 330 -11.86 3.81 -28.48
N GLU A 331 -11.15 2.72 -28.19
CA GLU A 331 -11.43 1.39 -28.74
C GLU A 331 -12.26 0.62 -27.72
N SER A 332 -13.49 0.26 -28.07
CA SER A 332 -14.44 -0.65 -27.38
C SER A 332 -15.56 -0.08 -26.47
N VAL A 333 -16.75 -0.66 -26.64
CA VAL A 333 -18.13 -0.25 -26.26
C VAL A 333 -18.44 -0.01 -24.75
N LYS A 334 -17.48 -0.12 -23.81
CA LYS A 334 -17.76 0.02 -22.35
C LYS A 334 -17.52 1.44 -21.81
N TYR A 335 -18.20 2.46 -22.36
CA TYR A 335 -17.88 3.88 -22.15
C TYR A 335 -18.79 4.70 -21.21
N GLY A 336 -19.80 4.12 -20.56
CA GLY A 336 -20.78 4.90 -19.77
C GLY A 336 -20.16 5.83 -18.71
N GLU A 337 -19.42 5.26 -17.76
CA GLU A 337 -18.83 6.02 -16.65
C GLU A 337 -17.73 7.01 -17.09
N TYR A 338 -16.93 6.61 -18.10
CA TYR A 338 -15.88 7.46 -18.64
C TYR A 338 -16.46 8.67 -19.37
N TYR A 339 -17.51 8.47 -20.17
CA TYR A 339 -18.18 9.55 -20.88
C TYR A 339 -18.78 10.56 -19.89
N THR A 340 -19.43 10.09 -18.82
CA THR A 340 -19.94 10.97 -17.75
C THR A 340 -18.82 11.74 -17.06
N PHE A 341 -17.67 11.10 -16.79
CA PHE A 341 -16.50 11.77 -16.23
C PHE A 341 -15.95 12.86 -17.15
N LEU A 342 -15.71 12.52 -18.42
CA LEU A 342 -15.19 13.44 -19.42
C LEU A 342 -16.11 14.65 -19.60
N HIS A 343 -17.41 14.44 -19.72
CA HIS A 343 -18.40 15.51 -19.82
C HIS A 343 -18.43 16.40 -18.59
N HIS A 344 -18.29 15.83 -17.39
CA HIS A 344 -18.23 16.63 -16.17
C HIS A 344 -17.02 17.56 -16.17
N VAL A 345 -15.82 17.04 -16.49
CA VAL A 345 -14.60 17.85 -16.59
C VAL A 345 -14.75 18.93 -17.65
N ILE A 346 -15.23 18.59 -18.85
CA ILE A 346 -15.44 19.57 -19.93
C ILE A 346 -16.45 20.66 -19.50
N SER A 347 -17.53 20.28 -18.82
CA SER A 347 -18.55 21.22 -18.35
C SER A 347 -18.00 22.18 -17.29
N GLU A 348 -17.14 21.70 -16.39
CA GLU A 348 -16.53 22.50 -15.34
C GLU A 348 -15.50 23.49 -15.90
N ALA A 349 -14.79 23.13 -16.98
CA ALA A 349 -13.87 24.03 -17.68
C ALA A 349 -14.56 25.28 -18.27
N SER A 350 -15.86 25.18 -18.58
CA SER A 350 -16.67 26.27 -19.14
C SER A 350 -16.15 26.87 -20.47
N PHE A 351 -15.42 26.08 -21.27
CA PHE A 351 -14.88 26.51 -22.56
C PHE A 351 -15.99 26.68 -23.60
N LYS A 352 -15.95 27.78 -24.38
CA LYS A 352 -16.91 28.02 -25.47
C LYS A 352 -16.73 26.98 -26.58
N ASN A 353 -15.48 26.66 -26.90
CA ASN A 353 -15.06 25.71 -27.93
C ASN A 353 -14.48 24.44 -27.31
N ALA A 354 -15.22 23.84 -26.38
CA ALA A 354 -14.83 22.58 -25.77
C ALA A 354 -14.47 21.50 -26.83
N PRO A 355 -13.44 20.66 -26.60
CA PRO A 355 -13.05 19.59 -27.49
C PRO A 355 -14.15 18.52 -27.52
N LYS A 356 -15.09 18.70 -28.45
CA LYS A 356 -16.24 17.80 -28.69
C LYS A 356 -15.87 16.59 -29.55
N SER A 357 -14.69 16.61 -30.18
CA SER A 357 -14.23 15.54 -31.05
C SER A 357 -13.08 14.76 -30.42
N ARG A 358 -13.10 13.44 -30.63
CA ARG A 358 -12.02 12.52 -30.25
C ARG A 358 -10.65 12.98 -30.78
N LYS A 359 -10.63 13.54 -31.99
CA LYS A 359 -9.40 13.99 -32.65
C LYS A 359 -8.74 15.14 -31.88
N LEU A 360 -9.52 16.14 -31.46
CA LEU A 360 -9.01 17.28 -30.69
C LEU A 360 -8.41 16.87 -29.34
N LEU A 361 -9.01 15.90 -28.65
CA LEU A 361 -8.43 15.37 -27.41
C LEU A 361 -7.13 14.61 -27.68
N GLN A 362 -7.07 13.83 -28.77
CA GLN A 362 -5.84 13.13 -29.15
C GLN A 362 -4.72 14.11 -29.50
N ASP A 363 -5.05 15.19 -30.21
CA ASP A 363 -4.11 16.26 -30.53
C ASP A 363 -3.61 16.95 -29.25
N GLY A 364 -4.51 17.20 -28.29
CA GLY A 364 -4.15 17.70 -26.96
C GLY A 364 -3.21 16.77 -26.19
N TRP A 365 -3.48 15.46 -26.16
CA TRP A 365 -2.58 14.48 -25.54
C TRP A 365 -1.20 14.47 -26.19
N ASN A 366 -1.15 14.52 -27.51
CA ASN A 366 0.10 14.54 -28.27
C ASN A 366 0.91 15.83 -28.00
N SER A 367 0.23 16.98 -27.86
CA SER A 367 0.83 18.29 -27.58
C SER A 367 1.55 18.32 -26.22
N ILE A 368 0.93 17.76 -25.18
CA ILE A 368 1.51 17.74 -23.82
C ILE A 368 2.45 16.57 -23.56
N GLU A 369 2.49 15.59 -24.46
CA GLU A 369 3.37 14.43 -24.36
C GLU A 369 4.84 14.85 -24.40
N ARG A 370 5.68 14.21 -23.58
CA ARG A 370 7.10 14.52 -23.40
C ARG A 370 7.38 15.88 -22.77
N THR A 371 6.40 16.76 -22.61
CA THR A 371 6.55 18.06 -21.94
C THR A 371 6.01 18.02 -20.51
N TYR A 372 4.79 17.50 -20.34
CA TYR A 372 4.14 17.37 -19.03
C TYR A 372 3.95 15.91 -18.61
N ILE A 373 3.73 15.04 -19.60
CA ILE A 373 3.34 13.64 -19.38
C ILE A 373 4.28 12.65 -20.09
N LYS A 374 4.41 11.46 -19.53
CA LYS A 374 5.12 10.32 -20.09
C LYS A 374 4.18 9.12 -20.23
N ARG A 375 4.47 8.28 -21.23
CA ARG A 375 3.83 6.97 -21.42
C ARG A 375 4.59 5.89 -20.65
N GLU A 376 3.91 5.18 -19.76
CA GLU A 376 4.44 3.99 -19.10
C GLU A 376 3.46 2.81 -19.27
N LYS A 377 3.91 1.75 -19.96
CA LYS A 377 3.12 0.56 -20.31
C LYS A 377 1.82 0.92 -21.05
N ASN A 378 0.72 1.04 -20.31
CA ASN A 378 -0.62 1.32 -20.80
C ASN A 378 -1.25 2.55 -20.12
N GLN A 379 -0.44 3.40 -19.48
CA GLN A 379 -0.89 4.58 -18.75
C GLN A 379 -0.07 5.82 -19.11
N LEU A 380 -0.73 6.97 -19.05
CA LEU A 380 -0.13 8.30 -19.06
C LEU A 380 0.02 8.78 -17.61
N LEU A 381 1.21 9.27 -17.29
CA LEU A 381 1.58 9.78 -15.97
C LEU A 381 2.29 11.12 -16.14
N PHE A 382 2.29 11.95 -15.10
CA PHE A 382 3.15 13.13 -15.09
C PHE A 382 4.63 12.73 -15.17
N ILE A 383 5.45 13.54 -15.83
CA ILE A 383 6.88 13.28 -15.97
C ILE A 383 7.58 13.32 -14.61
N HIS A 384 7.17 14.24 -13.74
CA HIS A 384 7.75 14.44 -12.42
C HIS A 384 6.75 15.09 -11.45
N ASP A 385 6.91 14.83 -10.14
CA ASP A 385 6.04 15.37 -9.08
C ASP A 385 5.98 16.90 -9.07
N LYS A 386 7.09 17.56 -9.42
CA LYS A 386 7.17 19.02 -9.62
C LYS A 386 6.12 19.53 -10.61
N ILE A 387 5.97 18.86 -11.76
CA ILE A 387 4.96 19.22 -12.76
C ILE A 387 3.55 18.95 -12.23
N HIS A 388 3.36 17.81 -11.56
CA HIS A 388 2.09 17.51 -10.92
C HIS A 388 1.71 18.60 -9.90
N ASP A 389 2.65 19.07 -9.09
CA ASP A 389 2.41 20.13 -8.08
C ASP A 389 2.04 21.47 -8.73
N ILE A 390 2.72 21.87 -9.81
CA ILE A 390 2.36 23.06 -10.60
C ILE A 390 0.96 22.90 -11.21
N VAL A 391 0.64 21.72 -11.75
CA VAL A 391 -0.70 21.45 -12.31
C VAL A 391 -1.76 21.48 -11.21
N VAL A 392 -1.50 20.95 -10.02
CA VAL A 392 -2.40 21.04 -8.86
C VAL A 392 -2.66 22.51 -8.49
N SER A 393 -1.63 23.37 -8.46
CA SER A 393 -1.79 24.77 -8.08
C SER A 393 -2.56 25.59 -9.13
N CYS A 394 -2.33 25.32 -10.42
CA CYS A 394 -2.94 26.07 -11.53
C CYS A 394 -4.35 25.57 -11.88
N ILE A 395 -4.51 24.24 -11.98
CA ILE A 395 -5.73 23.60 -12.48
C ILE A 395 -6.64 23.18 -11.33
N GLY A 396 -6.08 22.75 -10.19
CA GLY A 396 -6.85 22.11 -9.11
C GLY A 396 -7.99 22.96 -8.55
N LYS A 397 -7.83 24.29 -8.49
CA LYS A 397 -8.87 25.22 -8.02
C LYS A 397 -10.06 25.34 -8.98
N HIS A 398 -9.86 25.05 -10.26
CA HIS A 398 -10.89 25.14 -11.30
C HIS A 398 -11.72 23.86 -11.43
N PHE A 399 -11.22 22.71 -10.96
CA PHE A 399 -11.87 21.40 -11.15
C PHE A 399 -12.24 20.71 -9.83
N ILE A 400 -12.59 21.49 -8.80
CA ILE A 400 -12.84 20.98 -7.45
C ILE A 400 -13.98 19.94 -7.46
N THR A 401 -15.05 20.16 -8.22
CA THR A 401 -16.19 19.23 -8.21
C THR A 401 -15.81 17.90 -8.87
N SER A 402 -15.07 17.92 -9.97
CA SER A 402 -14.56 16.71 -10.62
C SER A 402 -13.52 15.98 -9.77
N ILE A 403 -12.63 16.72 -9.10
CA ILE A 403 -11.65 16.16 -8.15
C ILE A 403 -12.39 15.43 -7.03
N LEU A 404 -13.34 16.09 -6.36
CA LEU A 404 -14.07 15.49 -5.24
C LEU A 404 -14.87 14.25 -5.67
N LYS A 405 -15.40 14.24 -6.90
CA LYS A 405 -16.25 13.14 -7.38
C LYS A 405 -15.46 11.93 -7.89
N TYR A 406 -14.35 12.13 -8.60
CA TYR A 406 -13.73 11.06 -9.38
C TYR A 406 -12.28 10.73 -9.01
N SER A 407 -11.64 11.55 -8.17
CA SER A 407 -10.25 11.31 -7.78
C SER A 407 -10.10 10.17 -6.76
N LYS A 408 -8.91 9.57 -6.77
CA LYS A 408 -8.52 8.57 -5.78
C LYS A 408 -8.52 9.22 -4.39
N TYR A 409 -8.96 8.48 -3.38
CA TYR A 409 -9.01 9.01 -2.02
C TYR A 409 -7.63 9.52 -1.53
N SER A 410 -6.54 8.86 -1.95
CA SER A 410 -5.18 9.26 -1.59
C SER A 410 -4.81 10.65 -2.12
N PHE A 411 -5.42 11.08 -3.22
CA PHE A 411 -5.27 12.44 -3.72
C PHE A 411 -6.01 13.42 -2.81
N ILE A 412 -7.26 13.11 -2.45
CA ILE A 412 -8.08 13.94 -1.55
C ILE A 412 -7.42 14.08 -0.18
N GLU A 413 -6.94 12.98 0.39
CA GLU A 413 -6.23 12.93 1.67
C GLU A 413 -5.00 13.85 1.69
N ASN A 414 -4.17 13.81 0.64
CA ASN A 414 -2.89 14.51 0.65
C ASN A 414 -2.96 15.95 0.09
N ARG A 415 -3.95 16.25 -0.75
CA ARG A 415 -3.97 17.48 -1.56
C ARG A 415 -5.16 18.38 -1.25
N ILE A 416 -6.20 17.93 -0.54
CA ILE A 416 -7.38 18.74 -0.24
C ILE A 416 -7.38 19.13 1.24
N LYS A 417 -7.36 20.44 1.53
CA LYS A 417 -7.42 20.99 2.89
C LYS A 417 -8.63 21.90 3.04
N LEU A 418 -9.27 21.88 4.21
CA LEU A 418 -10.31 22.87 4.56
C LEU A 418 -9.63 24.20 4.93
N LYS A 419 -10.24 25.34 4.61
CA LYS A 419 -9.64 26.68 4.88
C LYS A 419 -9.37 26.99 6.36
N SER A 420 -9.98 26.27 7.28
CA SER A 420 -9.78 26.33 8.74
C SER A 420 -8.38 25.92 9.24
N PHE A 421 -7.48 25.57 8.30
CA PHE A 421 -6.18 24.92 8.54
C PHE A 421 -4.98 25.82 8.24
N GLU A 422 -5.14 27.14 8.20
CA GLU A 422 -4.02 28.09 8.10
C GLU A 422 -3.21 28.08 9.42
N ILE A 423 -2.43 27.02 9.60
CA ILE A 423 -1.23 27.00 10.43
C ILE A 423 -0.06 26.87 9.44
N GLU A 424 0.98 27.65 9.72
CA GLU A 424 2.17 27.90 8.92
C GLU A 424 2.64 26.73 8.05
N GLU A 425 2.92 27.08 6.78
CA GLU A 425 3.50 26.24 5.73
C GLU A 425 4.60 25.34 6.25
N THR A 426 4.24 24.11 6.57
CA THR A 426 5.23 23.04 6.73
C THR A 426 4.87 21.91 5.76
N VAL A 427 5.79 21.77 4.78
CA VAL A 427 5.90 20.81 3.68
C VAL A 427 5.34 21.26 2.33
N LYS A 428 6.28 21.48 1.40
CA LYS A 428 6.24 22.00 0.00
C LYS A 428 5.37 21.20 -0.99
N SER A 429 4.26 20.60 -0.60
CA SER A 429 3.34 19.93 -1.54
C SER A 429 2.15 20.84 -1.82
N ALA A 430 1.91 21.16 -3.10
CA ALA A 430 0.76 21.97 -3.50
C ALA A 430 -0.56 21.38 -2.93
N SER A 431 -1.32 22.19 -2.20
CA SER A 431 -2.61 21.83 -1.61
C SER A 431 -3.73 22.74 -2.11
N ILE A 432 -4.92 22.19 -2.29
CA ILE A 432 -6.13 22.86 -2.71
C ILE A 432 -6.98 23.15 -1.46
N SER A 433 -7.12 24.43 -1.14
CA SER A 433 -7.98 24.90 -0.06
C SER A 433 -9.44 24.95 -0.50
N LEU A 434 -10.34 24.27 0.21
CA LEU A 434 -11.78 24.31 -0.07
C LEU A 434 -12.48 25.48 0.62
N ASN A 435 -13.30 26.19 -0.15
CA ASN A 435 -14.29 27.14 0.37
C ASN A 435 -15.51 26.41 0.93
N GLN A 436 -16.27 27.10 1.79
CA GLN A 436 -17.50 26.57 2.40
C GLN A 436 -18.52 26.05 1.37
N THR A 437 -18.57 26.62 0.16
CA THR A 437 -19.43 26.18 -0.95
C THR A 437 -19.23 24.70 -1.31
N TYR A 438 -18.01 24.18 -1.18
CA TYR A 438 -17.69 22.79 -1.54
C TYR A 438 -17.78 21.83 -0.36
N ASN A 439 -18.07 22.32 0.85
CA ASN A 439 -18.13 21.48 2.05
C ASN A 439 -19.17 20.36 1.90
N THR A 440 -20.35 20.66 1.35
CA THR A 440 -21.40 19.65 1.14
C THR A 440 -20.95 18.52 0.22
N LEU A 441 -20.30 18.84 -0.91
CA LEU A 441 -19.75 17.87 -1.86
C LEU A 441 -18.59 17.07 -1.25
N PHE A 442 -17.71 17.75 -0.52
CA PHE A 442 -16.61 17.14 0.19
C PHE A 442 -17.12 16.16 1.24
N PHE A 443 -18.03 16.59 2.11
CA PHE A 443 -18.65 15.75 3.14
C PHE A 443 -19.42 14.57 2.56
N ALA A 444 -20.12 14.74 1.43
CA ALA A 444 -20.75 13.64 0.72
C ALA A 444 -19.72 12.58 0.26
N ARG A 445 -18.59 13.05 -0.30
CA ARG A 445 -17.49 12.17 -0.70
C ARG A 445 -16.83 11.47 0.50
N LEU A 446 -16.56 12.19 1.59
CA LEU A 446 -16.01 11.61 2.82
C LEU A 446 -16.95 10.54 3.37
N LEU A 447 -18.25 10.80 3.40
CA LEU A 447 -19.27 9.85 3.84
C LEU A 447 -19.28 8.57 2.98
N GLN A 448 -19.10 8.70 1.67
CA GLN A 448 -18.96 7.54 0.77
C GLN A 448 -17.73 6.70 1.09
N GLU A 449 -16.56 7.32 1.31
CA GLU A 449 -15.31 6.62 1.62
C GLU A 449 -15.36 5.95 3.02
N ILE A 450 -16.00 6.62 3.97
CA ILE A 450 -16.37 6.05 5.29
C ILE A 450 -17.20 4.78 5.09
N ARG A 451 -18.19 4.78 4.19
CA ARG A 451 -18.98 3.59 3.89
C ARG A 451 -18.18 2.43 3.30
N TYR A 452 -17.09 2.72 2.61
CA TYR A 452 -16.16 1.70 2.10
C TYR A 452 -15.09 1.28 3.14
N GLY A 453 -15.19 1.75 4.38
CA GLY A 453 -14.28 1.38 5.47
C GLY A 453 -12.95 2.12 5.45
N ASN A 454 -12.83 3.20 4.66
CA ASN A 454 -11.60 3.97 4.56
C ASN A 454 -11.47 4.94 5.76
N LYS A 455 -10.78 4.51 6.81
CA LYS A 455 -10.63 5.28 8.06
C LYS A 455 -9.72 6.51 7.94
N ARG A 456 -8.92 6.61 6.87
CA ARG A 456 -7.93 7.69 6.63
C ARG A 456 -8.57 9.06 6.32
N VAL A 457 -9.85 9.03 6.00
CA VAL A 457 -10.67 10.17 5.54
C VAL A 457 -10.82 11.28 6.60
N PHE A 458 -10.59 10.97 7.89
CA PHE A 458 -10.71 11.93 8.99
C PHE A 458 -9.47 12.81 9.19
N VAL A 459 -8.34 12.50 8.55
CA VAL A 459 -7.13 13.36 8.58
C VAL A 459 -7.45 14.77 8.07
N ASN A 460 -8.47 14.93 7.23
CA ASN A 460 -8.87 16.22 6.69
C ASN A 460 -9.83 17.02 7.60
N ILE A 461 -10.31 16.45 8.72
CA ILE A 461 -11.26 17.10 9.65
C ILE A 461 -10.63 17.24 11.05
N GLN A 462 -9.49 17.92 11.15
CA GLN A 462 -8.77 18.02 12.42
C GLN A 462 -9.29 19.14 13.32
N ASN A 463 -9.79 20.25 12.78
CA ASN A 463 -10.25 21.38 13.61
C ASN A 463 -11.69 21.18 14.11
N LYS A 464 -11.99 21.68 15.31
CA LYS A 464 -13.30 21.58 15.98
C LYS A 464 -14.44 22.16 15.14
N ASN A 465 -14.18 23.24 14.41
CA ASN A 465 -15.19 23.90 13.57
C ASN A 465 -15.59 23.05 12.36
N ASP A 466 -14.63 22.39 11.71
CA ASP A 466 -14.92 21.51 10.57
C ASP A 466 -15.64 20.25 11.01
N ARG A 467 -15.25 19.71 12.18
CA ARG A 467 -15.97 18.60 12.80
C ARG A 467 -17.41 18.97 13.04
N LYS A 468 -17.68 20.18 13.55
CA LYS A 468 -19.03 20.69 13.76
C LYS A 468 -19.81 20.83 12.44
N ALA A 469 -19.21 21.39 11.40
CA ALA A 469 -19.87 21.53 10.10
C ALA A 469 -20.18 20.16 9.45
N PHE A 470 -19.25 19.20 9.56
CA PHE A 470 -19.47 17.83 9.09
C PHE A 470 -20.59 17.13 9.87
N ILE A 471 -20.63 17.34 11.19
CA ILE A 471 -21.71 16.87 12.06
C ILE A 471 -23.06 17.46 11.63
N GLU A 472 -23.13 18.77 11.39
CA GLU A 472 -24.37 19.44 10.95
C GLU A 472 -24.84 18.86 9.60
N TYR A 473 -23.92 18.64 8.67
CA TYR A 473 -24.19 17.98 7.40
C TYR A 473 -24.74 16.56 7.58
N LEU A 474 -24.08 15.73 8.40
CA LEU A 474 -24.55 14.37 8.69
C LEU A 474 -25.93 14.38 9.35
N THR A 475 -26.18 15.33 10.24
CA THR A 475 -27.47 15.52 10.92
C THR A 475 -28.59 15.85 9.93
N ALA A 476 -28.30 16.69 8.94
CA ALA A 476 -29.23 16.97 7.86
C ALA A 476 -29.52 15.72 7.01
N GLN A 477 -28.49 14.94 6.66
CA GLN A 477 -28.65 13.69 5.89
C GLN A 477 -29.39 12.58 6.69
N LEU A 478 -29.26 12.58 8.02
CA LEU A 478 -30.02 11.73 8.96
C LEU A 478 -31.52 12.06 9.01
N ILE A 479 -31.94 13.22 8.52
CA ILE A 479 -33.37 13.58 8.42
C ILE A 479 -33.99 12.99 7.13
N GLU A 480 -33.18 12.75 6.10
CA GLU A 480 -33.66 12.42 4.75
C GLU A 480 -33.51 10.94 4.34
N SER A 481 -32.73 10.11 5.06
CA SER A 481 -32.36 8.74 4.62
C SER A 481 -32.62 7.62 5.64
N ASP A 482 -32.78 6.39 5.15
CA ASP A 482 -33.01 5.18 5.95
C ASP A 482 -31.88 4.95 6.97
N ILE A 483 -32.29 4.65 8.21
CA ILE A 483 -31.45 4.51 9.41
C ILE A 483 -30.35 3.44 9.23
N ASP A 484 -30.58 2.44 8.38
CA ASP A 484 -29.60 1.40 8.07
C ASP A 484 -28.38 1.92 7.30
N SER A 485 -28.54 2.99 6.51
CA SER A 485 -27.45 3.59 5.72
C SER A 485 -26.46 4.44 6.55
N LEU A 486 -26.83 4.72 7.81
CA LEU A 486 -26.14 5.62 8.74
C LEU A 486 -25.55 4.92 9.98
N LYS A 487 -25.72 3.59 10.09
CA LYS A 487 -25.04 2.75 11.09
C LYS A 487 -23.52 2.86 11.01
N LEU A 488 -22.97 2.97 9.81
CA LEU A 488 -21.53 2.93 9.56
C LEU A 488 -20.78 4.24 9.92
N PRO A 489 -21.32 5.45 9.65
CA PRO A 489 -20.77 6.71 10.17
C PRO A 489 -20.81 6.83 11.71
N LEU A 490 -21.88 6.34 12.35
CA LEU A 490 -21.96 6.17 13.81
C LEU A 490 -20.80 5.29 14.29
N LEU A 491 -20.68 4.10 13.69
CA LEU A 491 -19.65 3.10 13.99
C LEU A 491 -18.21 3.58 13.77
N LEU A 492 -17.98 4.42 12.76
CA LEU A 492 -16.65 4.94 12.41
C LEU A 492 -16.23 6.12 13.28
N SER A 493 -17.18 6.98 13.68
CA SER A 493 -16.92 7.96 14.75
C SER A 493 -16.52 7.30 16.06
N TRP A 494 -17.03 6.08 16.30
CA TRP A 494 -16.69 5.28 17.46
C TRP A 494 -15.29 4.67 17.40
N THR A 495 -14.77 4.35 16.21
CA THR A 495 -13.43 3.79 16.05
C THR A 495 -12.28 4.79 16.20
N LEU A 496 -12.56 6.09 16.24
CA LEU A 496 -11.55 7.15 16.12
C LEU A 496 -11.47 8.09 17.34
N GLY A 497 -12.18 7.78 18.44
CA GLY A 497 -12.03 8.51 19.71
C GLY A 497 -12.56 9.94 19.72
N TYR A 498 -13.44 10.30 18.78
CA TYR A 498 -14.03 11.66 18.71
C TYR A 498 -15.21 11.82 19.68
N ASN A 499 -14.91 11.85 20.98
CA ASN A 499 -15.89 11.93 22.07
C ASN A 499 -16.94 13.05 21.92
N ASP A 500 -16.54 14.22 21.38
CA ASP A 500 -17.44 15.35 21.10
C ASP A 500 -18.49 15.03 20.02
N PHE A 501 -18.07 14.31 18.97
CA PHE A 501 -18.91 13.89 17.85
C PHE A 501 -19.96 12.87 18.31
N VAL A 502 -19.53 11.91 19.13
CA VAL A 502 -20.42 10.91 19.75
C VAL A 502 -21.46 11.59 20.62
N SER A 503 -21.04 12.50 21.51
CA SER A 503 -21.95 13.22 22.40
C SER A 503 -23.01 14.03 21.64
N PHE A 504 -22.63 14.66 20.53
CA PHE A 504 -23.55 15.43 19.69
C PHE A 504 -24.59 14.54 18.99
N ILE A 505 -24.16 13.45 18.35
CA ILE A 505 -25.06 12.51 17.66
C ILE A 505 -26.06 11.91 18.64
N VAL A 506 -25.60 11.59 19.84
CA VAL A 506 -26.44 11.02 20.89
C VAL A 506 -27.46 12.04 21.39
N ALA A 507 -27.08 13.31 21.54
CA ALA A 507 -28.00 14.38 21.90
C ALA A 507 -29.08 14.59 20.81
N THR A 508 -28.71 14.54 19.53
CA THR A 508 -29.65 14.64 18.41
C THR A 508 -30.53 13.40 18.28
N TRP A 509 -29.98 12.20 18.48
CA TRP A 509 -30.74 10.94 18.52
C TRP A 509 -31.80 10.94 19.63
N ASN A 510 -31.41 11.32 20.86
CA ASN A 510 -32.32 11.38 22.01
C ASN A 510 -33.42 12.45 21.87
N SER A 511 -33.25 13.40 20.94
CA SER A 511 -34.25 14.43 20.65
C SER A 511 -35.35 13.94 19.69
N LYS A 512 -35.05 12.95 18.84
CA LYS A 512 -36.02 12.27 17.95
C LYS A 512 -36.65 11.09 18.68
N LYS A 513 -37.63 11.39 19.54
CA LYS A 513 -38.58 10.39 20.08
C LYS A 513 -39.28 9.71 18.89
N ASP A 514 -39.51 8.40 18.98
CA ASP A 514 -40.37 7.60 18.09
C ASP A 514 -39.74 6.99 16.83
N ILE A 515 -38.48 6.56 16.89
CA ILE A 515 -38.02 5.50 15.98
C ILE A 515 -38.32 4.15 16.63
N PRO A 516 -39.10 3.24 16.01
CA PRO A 516 -39.28 1.89 16.50
C PRO A 516 -37.96 1.13 16.32
N ILE A 517 -37.15 1.09 17.37
CA ILE A 517 -35.88 0.39 17.36
C ILE A 517 -36.19 -1.11 17.42
N ASN A 518 -35.82 -1.85 16.37
CA ASN A 518 -35.79 -3.31 16.45
C ASN A 518 -34.82 -3.68 17.59
N GLU A 519 -35.32 -4.33 18.64
CA GLU A 519 -34.77 -4.35 20.02
C GLU A 519 -33.35 -4.92 20.15
N ILE A 520 -32.81 -5.49 19.06
CA ILE A 520 -31.57 -6.23 18.98
C ILE A 520 -30.35 -5.34 18.64
N LYS A 521 -30.53 -4.10 18.13
CA LYS A 521 -29.40 -3.26 17.66
C LYS A 521 -29.54 -1.78 18.03
N THR A 522 -29.17 -1.43 19.26
CA THR A 522 -29.00 -0.04 19.71
C THR A 522 -27.54 0.44 19.55
N PRO A 523 -27.27 1.76 19.43
CA PRO A 523 -25.92 2.30 19.44
C PRO A 523 -25.08 1.84 20.64
N LEU A 524 -25.71 1.76 21.82
CA LEU A 524 -25.08 1.24 23.02
C LEU A 524 -24.72 -0.24 22.88
N SER A 525 -25.63 -1.07 22.38
CA SER A 525 -25.39 -2.51 22.21
C SER A 525 -24.26 -2.82 21.21
N GLU A 526 -24.13 -2.01 20.15
CA GLU A 526 -23.05 -2.17 19.17
C GLU A 526 -21.71 -1.70 19.75
N ALA A 527 -21.68 -0.58 20.48
CA ALA A 527 -20.48 -0.12 21.19
C ALA A 527 -20.01 -1.17 22.23
N CYS A 528 -20.96 -1.78 22.93
CA CYS A 528 -20.70 -2.88 23.87
C CYS A 528 -20.21 -4.14 23.16
N SER A 529 -20.76 -4.50 22.00
CA SER A 529 -20.30 -5.65 21.21
C SER A 529 -18.89 -5.46 20.62
N ARG A 530 -18.35 -4.24 20.61
CA ARG A 530 -17.04 -3.90 20.03
C ARG A 530 -15.98 -3.46 21.03
N GLY A 531 -16.32 -3.35 22.32
CA GLY A 531 -15.33 -3.02 23.34
C GLY A 531 -15.03 -1.52 23.46
N TYR A 532 -15.94 -0.64 23.05
CA TYR A 532 -15.67 0.80 23.06
C TYR A 532 -15.99 1.47 24.41
N PHE A 533 -15.13 1.27 25.40
CA PHE A 533 -15.34 1.68 26.80
C PHE A 533 -15.73 3.17 26.99
N ASP A 534 -14.95 4.10 26.43
CA ASP A 534 -15.21 5.55 26.59
C ASP A 534 -16.56 5.98 26.00
N ILE A 535 -16.96 5.32 24.92
CA ILE A 535 -18.20 5.60 24.20
C ILE A 535 -19.39 5.07 24.98
N VAL A 536 -19.25 3.87 25.53
CA VAL A 536 -20.23 3.32 26.47
C VAL A 536 -20.42 4.28 27.64
N LYS A 537 -19.35 4.83 28.22
CA LYS A 537 -19.43 5.81 29.31
C LYS A 537 -20.21 7.07 28.94
N ILE A 538 -20.02 7.60 27.73
CA ILE A 538 -20.76 8.77 27.22
C ILE A 538 -22.25 8.43 27.02
N LEU A 539 -22.52 7.30 26.34
CA LEU A 539 -23.87 6.86 26.03
C LEU A 539 -24.70 6.61 27.29
N VAL A 540 -24.13 5.92 28.28
CA VAL A 540 -24.80 5.60 29.55
C VAL A 540 -25.14 6.86 30.34
N LYS A 541 -24.27 7.88 30.35
CA LYS A 541 -24.53 9.18 30.99
C LYS A 541 -25.69 9.94 30.35
N SER A 542 -25.93 9.73 29.06
CA SER A 542 -26.94 10.45 28.29
C SER A 542 -28.34 9.84 28.34
N GLN A 543 -28.47 8.60 28.86
CA GLN A 543 -29.75 7.88 28.90
C GLN A 543 -30.67 8.43 29.98
N LYS A 544 -31.96 8.59 29.64
CA LYS A 544 -33.01 8.97 30.60
C LYS A 544 -33.48 7.75 31.40
N ASP A 545 -33.80 7.95 32.68
CA ASP A 545 -34.09 6.86 33.62
C ASP A 545 -35.28 5.96 33.24
N LYS A 546 -36.26 6.46 32.47
CA LYS A 546 -37.49 5.70 32.16
C LYS A 546 -37.31 4.50 31.22
N ASP A 547 -36.31 4.52 30.34
CA ASP A 547 -36.05 3.45 29.36
C ASP A 547 -34.74 2.68 29.65
N ARG A 548 -34.12 2.97 30.80
CA ARG A 548 -32.76 2.54 31.16
C ARG A 548 -32.61 1.02 31.17
N HIS A 549 -33.57 0.30 31.75
CA HIS A 549 -33.53 -1.18 31.78
C HIS A 549 -33.65 -1.79 30.37
N ARG A 550 -34.59 -1.29 29.57
CA ARG A 550 -34.92 -1.80 28.23
C ARG A 550 -33.74 -1.73 27.27
N VAL A 551 -32.87 -0.72 27.42
CA VAL A 551 -31.70 -0.51 26.55
C VAL A 551 -30.41 -1.11 27.12
N LEU A 552 -30.23 -1.07 28.45
CA LEU A 552 -29.01 -1.57 29.08
C LEU A 552 -28.90 -3.09 29.00
N PHE A 553 -29.97 -3.85 29.24
CA PHE A 553 -29.87 -5.31 29.32
C PHE A 553 -29.33 -5.96 28.03
N PRO A 554 -29.89 -5.69 26.83
CA PRO A 554 -29.32 -6.23 25.58
C PRO A 554 -27.86 -5.80 25.35
N SER A 555 -27.48 -4.61 25.81
CA SER A 555 -26.13 -4.08 25.67
C SER A 555 -25.13 -4.79 26.60
N ILE A 556 -25.54 -5.05 27.85
CA ILE A 556 -24.76 -5.82 28.83
C ILE A 556 -24.55 -7.25 28.32
N LEU A 557 -25.60 -7.88 27.78
CA LEU A 557 -25.53 -9.24 27.25
C LEU A 557 -24.48 -9.34 26.12
N ARG A 558 -24.46 -8.39 25.18
CA ARG A 558 -23.44 -8.34 24.12
C ARG A 558 -22.02 -8.12 24.64
N ALA A 559 -21.84 -7.29 25.68
CA ALA A 559 -20.54 -7.15 26.31
C ALA A 559 -20.09 -8.47 26.97
N CYS A 560 -21.02 -9.19 27.60
CA CYS A 560 -20.77 -10.50 28.20
C CYS A 560 -20.40 -11.55 27.15
N GLU A 561 -21.06 -11.59 25.98
CA GLU A 561 -20.73 -12.49 24.87
C GLU A 561 -19.32 -12.25 24.28
N LYS A 562 -18.76 -11.04 24.43
CA LYS A 562 -17.53 -10.59 23.75
C LYS A 562 -16.31 -10.35 24.67
N ARG A 563 -16.39 -10.71 25.95
CA ARG A 563 -15.31 -10.58 26.98
C ARG A 563 -15.00 -9.16 27.46
N TYR A 564 -15.88 -8.18 27.31
CA TYR A 564 -15.60 -6.81 27.76
C TYR A 564 -15.99 -6.59 29.22
N THR A 565 -15.22 -7.18 30.15
CA THR A 565 -15.50 -7.17 31.59
C THR A 565 -15.58 -5.76 32.19
N ASP A 566 -14.72 -4.85 31.72
CA ASP A 566 -14.70 -3.43 32.07
C ASP A 566 -16.00 -2.71 31.69
N ILE A 567 -16.53 -3.01 30.50
CA ILE A 567 -17.82 -2.50 30.03
C ILE A 567 -18.97 -3.10 30.85
N VAL A 568 -18.92 -4.40 31.16
CA VAL A 568 -19.92 -5.07 32.01
C VAL A 568 -19.95 -4.42 33.40
N GLU A 569 -18.80 -4.19 34.02
CA GLU A 569 -18.69 -3.50 35.31
C GLU A 569 -19.30 -2.10 35.24
N LEU A 570 -18.92 -1.29 34.25
CA LEU A 570 -19.44 0.05 34.04
C LEU A 570 -20.97 0.07 33.89
N LEU A 571 -21.53 -0.82 33.07
CA LEU A 571 -22.97 -0.86 32.83
C LEU A 571 -23.76 -1.33 34.05
N LEU A 572 -23.21 -2.27 34.83
CA LEU A 572 -23.86 -2.79 36.04
C LEU A 572 -23.88 -1.78 37.20
N THR A 573 -22.97 -0.79 37.23
CA THR A 573 -23.12 0.36 38.15
C THR A 573 -24.36 1.20 37.87
N HIS A 574 -24.97 1.02 36.71
CA HIS A 574 -26.02 1.84 36.16
C HIS A 574 -27.32 1.07 35.85
N SER A 575 -27.42 -0.23 36.15
CA SER A 575 -28.59 -1.08 35.86
C SER A 575 -29.23 -1.69 37.13
N VAL A 576 -30.47 -2.17 37.01
CA VAL A 576 -31.17 -2.93 38.07
C VAL A 576 -30.80 -4.42 37.94
N TYR A 577 -30.54 -5.07 39.07
CA TYR A 577 -29.93 -6.41 39.21
C TYR A 577 -30.78 -7.61 38.73
N GLN A 578 -31.92 -7.39 38.05
CA GLN A 578 -32.93 -8.43 37.84
C GLN A 578 -32.52 -9.55 36.86
N ASP A 579 -31.65 -9.27 35.88
CA ASP A 579 -31.33 -10.24 34.80
C ASP A 579 -29.84 -10.68 34.75
N ILE A 580 -29.14 -10.65 35.89
CA ILE A 580 -27.71 -11.04 35.98
C ILE A 580 -27.46 -12.51 35.58
N ILE A 581 -28.46 -13.38 35.75
CA ILE A 581 -28.34 -14.81 35.46
C ILE A 581 -28.08 -15.04 33.96
N SER A 582 -28.81 -14.36 33.07
CA SER A 582 -28.61 -14.47 31.62
C SER A 582 -27.24 -13.97 31.18
N CYS A 583 -26.75 -12.90 31.80
CA CYS A 583 -25.40 -12.38 31.56
C CYS A 583 -24.32 -13.37 32.04
N PHE A 584 -24.54 -13.99 33.20
CA PHE A 584 -23.65 -15.01 33.74
C PHE A 584 -23.59 -16.25 32.85
N VAL A 585 -24.76 -16.77 32.43
CA VAL A 585 -24.87 -17.89 31.50
C VAL A 585 -24.16 -17.58 30.19
N ALA A 586 -24.38 -16.42 29.59
CA ALA A 586 -23.72 -16.02 28.34
C ALA A 586 -22.20 -15.92 28.49
N SER A 587 -21.70 -15.40 29.62
CA SER A 587 -20.26 -15.36 29.89
C SER A 587 -19.64 -16.76 30.01
N CYS A 588 -20.36 -17.71 30.62
CA CYS A 588 -19.92 -19.10 30.75
C CYS A 588 -19.97 -19.84 29.41
N GLU A 589 -21.03 -19.64 28.63
CA GLU A 589 -21.22 -20.22 27.30
C GLU A 589 -20.13 -19.82 26.32
N ASN A 590 -19.57 -18.60 26.44
CA ASN A 590 -18.52 -18.09 25.55
C ASN A 590 -17.10 -18.18 26.16
N GLY A 591 -16.93 -18.80 27.32
CA GLY A 591 -15.60 -19.06 27.90
C GLY A 591 -14.96 -17.87 28.65
N HIS A 592 -15.74 -16.84 28.99
CA HIS A 592 -15.23 -15.58 29.56
C HIS A 592 -15.10 -15.66 31.09
N LYS A 593 -14.09 -16.38 31.55
CA LYS A 593 -13.75 -16.64 32.96
C LYS A 593 -13.76 -15.41 33.86
N GLU A 594 -13.08 -14.33 33.48
CA GLU A 594 -12.98 -13.13 34.34
C GLU A 594 -14.34 -12.46 34.53
N THR A 595 -15.14 -12.38 33.46
CA THR A 595 -16.51 -11.85 33.49
C THR A 595 -17.42 -12.74 34.35
N ALA A 596 -17.32 -14.07 34.20
CA ALA A 596 -18.09 -15.02 35.00
C ALA A 596 -17.78 -14.89 36.50
N LEU A 597 -16.49 -14.82 36.87
CA LEU A 597 -16.05 -14.60 38.25
C LEU A 597 -16.53 -13.26 38.82
N PHE A 598 -16.48 -12.20 38.02
CA PHE A 598 -16.97 -10.90 38.42
C PHE A 598 -18.47 -10.94 38.71
N LEU A 599 -19.27 -11.51 37.80
CA LEU A 599 -20.73 -11.66 37.98
C LEU A 599 -21.10 -12.54 39.18
N MET A 600 -20.28 -13.54 39.51
CA MET A 600 -20.48 -14.38 40.72
C MET A 600 -20.23 -13.63 42.03
N LYS A 601 -19.32 -12.65 42.05
CA LYS A 601 -18.96 -11.87 43.23
C LYS A 601 -19.98 -10.78 43.57
N LEU A 602 -20.89 -10.45 42.65
CA LEU A 602 -21.88 -9.40 42.87
C LEU A 602 -22.89 -9.83 43.96
N PRO A 603 -23.25 -8.92 44.89
CA PRO A 603 -24.20 -9.22 45.96
C PRO A 603 -25.58 -9.48 45.36
N ARG A 604 -25.99 -10.75 45.30
CA ARG A 604 -27.38 -11.14 45.07
C ARG A 604 -28.16 -10.63 46.28
N LYS A 605 -29.04 -9.64 46.09
CA LYS A 605 -29.82 -9.08 47.20
C LYS A 605 -30.44 -10.21 48.03
N LYS A 606 -30.35 -10.08 49.35
CA LYS A 606 -31.15 -10.84 50.32
C LYS A 606 -32.63 -10.60 50.02
N GLU A 607 -33.23 -11.44 49.19
CA GLU A 607 -34.66 -11.73 49.30
C GLU A 607 -34.81 -13.16 49.81
N PRO A 608 -35.24 -13.32 51.07
CA PRO A 608 -35.49 -14.63 51.63
C PRO A 608 -36.81 -15.17 51.06
N LYS A 609 -36.76 -16.41 50.54
CA LYS A 609 -37.89 -17.33 50.28
C LYS A 609 -38.51 -17.45 48.86
N LEU A 610 -37.84 -17.12 47.77
CA LEU A 610 -38.28 -17.53 46.41
C LEU A 610 -37.16 -18.10 45.52
N LEU A 611 -36.17 -18.76 46.13
CA LEU A 611 -34.96 -19.22 45.44
C LEU A 611 -34.69 -20.69 45.71
N GLU A 612 -35.43 -21.59 45.07
CA GLU A 612 -35.01 -22.99 45.00
C GLU A 612 -34.99 -23.57 43.57
N TRP A 613 -35.78 -23.06 42.61
CA TRP A 613 -35.88 -23.72 41.29
C TRP A 613 -35.24 -22.89 40.15
N ASP A 614 -35.56 -21.59 40.01
CA ASP A 614 -35.05 -20.77 38.88
C ASP A 614 -33.54 -20.45 38.92
N VAL A 615 -32.94 -20.36 40.11
CA VAL A 615 -31.49 -20.13 40.25
C VAL A 615 -30.68 -21.41 40.14
N LEU A 616 -31.22 -22.54 40.58
CA LEU A 616 -30.59 -23.85 40.35
C LEU A 616 -30.63 -24.23 38.88
N SER A 617 -31.77 -24.00 38.19
CA SER A 617 -31.91 -24.26 36.76
C SER A 617 -30.98 -23.36 35.94
N GLY A 618 -30.91 -22.05 36.23
CA GLY A 618 -29.98 -21.13 35.55
C GLY A 618 -28.50 -21.46 35.74
N LEU A 619 -28.10 -21.89 36.94
CA LEU A 619 -26.70 -22.23 37.27
C LEU A 619 -26.28 -23.59 36.68
N SER A 620 -27.14 -24.60 36.79
CA SER A 620 -26.97 -25.89 36.12
C SER A 620 -26.85 -25.72 34.60
N ASN A 621 -27.68 -24.85 34.03
CA ASN A 621 -27.66 -24.51 32.61
C ASN A 621 -26.38 -23.74 32.17
N ALA A 622 -25.74 -22.97 33.07
CA ALA A 622 -24.44 -22.35 32.79
C ALA A 622 -23.31 -23.39 32.69
N LEU A 623 -23.28 -24.36 33.62
CA LEU A 623 -22.32 -25.47 33.59
C LEU A 623 -22.51 -26.33 32.34
N ALA A 624 -23.76 -26.68 32.02
CA ALA A 624 -24.07 -27.46 30.82
C ALA A 624 -23.59 -26.78 29.53
N ARG A 625 -23.82 -25.46 29.38
CA ARG A 625 -23.35 -24.69 28.21
C ARG A 625 -21.82 -24.59 28.13
N ALA A 626 -21.14 -24.35 29.25
CA ALA A 626 -19.68 -24.33 29.28
C ALA A 626 -19.08 -25.71 28.91
N CYS A 627 -19.71 -26.79 29.36
CA CYS A 627 -19.33 -28.16 29.01
C CYS A 627 -19.57 -28.47 27.53
N LYS A 628 -20.71 -28.06 26.97
CA LYS A 628 -21.03 -28.20 25.54
C LYS A 628 -19.98 -27.55 24.64
N ASN A 629 -19.54 -26.35 24.99
CA ASN A 629 -18.62 -25.55 24.17
C ASN A 629 -17.12 -25.78 24.47
N GLY A 630 -16.77 -26.69 25.39
CA GLY A 630 -15.37 -27.05 25.63
C GLY A 630 -14.59 -26.06 26.50
N HIS A 631 -15.25 -25.24 27.32
CA HIS A 631 -14.59 -24.20 28.11
C HIS A 631 -14.06 -24.72 29.45
N GLU A 632 -12.99 -25.53 29.42
CA GLU A 632 -12.37 -26.20 30.58
C GLU A 632 -12.13 -25.27 31.78
N GLU A 633 -11.53 -24.09 31.56
CA GLU A 633 -11.23 -23.13 32.64
C GLU A 633 -12.49 -22.61 33.34
N VAL A 634 -13.58 -22.42 32.58
CA VAL A 634 -14.87 -22.00 33.13
C VAL A 634 -15.49 -23.16 33.92
N VAL A 635 -15.48 -24.38 33.36
CA VAL A 635 -15.97 -25.58 34.05
C VAL A 635 -15.25 -25.79 35.38
N GLN A 636 -13.93 -25.64 35.41
CA GLN A 636 -13.13 -25.79 36.64
C GLN A 636 -13.60 -24.82 37.73
N ILE A 637 -13.86 -23.57 37.36
CA ILE A 637 -14.31 -22.54 38.28
C ILE A 637 -15.72 -22.83 38.78
N LEU A 638 -16.64 -23.20 37.88
CA LEU A 638 -18.02 -23.53 38.24
C LEU A 638 -18.06 -24.70 39.23
N LEU A 639 -17.28 -25.76 38.97
CA LEU A 639 -17.16 -26.91 39.87
C LEU A 639 -16.54 -26.54 41.22
N SER A 640 -15.50 -25.68 41.24
CA SER A 640 -14.88 -25.22 42.48
C SER A 640 -15.81 -24.38 43.37
N HIS A 641 -16.90 -23.85 42.82
CA HIS A 641 -17.94 -23.12 43.55
C HIS A 641 -19.16 -23.98 43.88
N ASN A 642 -19.02 -25.32 43.86
CA ASN A 642 -20.06 -26.29 44.20
C ASN A 642 -21.36 -26.12 43.39
N MET A 643 -21.25 -25.77 42.10
CA MET A 643 -22.42 -25.75 41.21
C MET A 643 -22.98 -27.16 41.02
N PRO A 644 -24.31 -27.33 40.93
CA PRO A 644 -24.95 -28.62 40.77
C PRO A 644 -24.49 -29.26 39.45
N VAL A 645 -23.87 -30.45 39.55
CA VAL A 645 -23.35 -31.20 38.40
C VAL A 645 -24.45 -32.04 37.73
N ASN A 646 -25.48 -32.38 38.49
CA ASN A 646 -26.65 -33.14 38.03
C ASN A 646 -27.89 -32.24 38.08
N ASN A 647 -28.79 -32.40 37.10
CA ASN A 647 -30.10 -31.74 37.09
C ASN A 647 -31.22 -32.78 37.17
N PRO A 648 -31.94 -32.92 38.30
CA PRO A 648 -32.98 -33.92 38.44
C PRO A 648 -34.18 -33.69 37.51
N GLU A 649 -34.37 -32.47 37.00
CA GLU A 649 -35.47 -32.14 36.07
C GLU A 649 -35.18 -32.54 34.62
N SER A 650 -33.91 -32.77 34.26
CA SER A 650 -33.50 -33.06 32.88
C SER A 650 -32.39 -34.12 32.86
N PRO A 651 -32.69 -35.38 33.26
CA PRO A 651 -31.70 -36.45 33.37
C PRO A 651 -31.03 -36.80 32.03
N ASP A 652 -31.70 -36.50 30.90
CA ASP A 652 -31.18 -36.74 29.55
C ASP A 652 -30.47 -35.51 28.95
N SER A 653 -30.22 -34.47 29.74
CA SER A 653 -29.58 -33.22 29.30
C SER A 653 -28.64 -32.66 30.37
N THR A 654 -27.72 -33.49 30.84
CA THR A 654 -26.72 -33.15 31.86
C THR A 654 -25.48 -32.50 31.25
N PRO A 655 -24.66 -31.79 32.06
CA PRO A 655 -23.33 -31.34 31.63
C PRO A 655 -22.45 -32.47 31.08
N LEU A 656 -22.57 -33.69 31.64
CA LEU A 656 -21.84 -34.88 31.20
C LEU A 656 -22.28 -35.32 29.80
N TYR A 657 -23.59 -35.34 29.54
CA TYR A 657 -24.16 -35.61 28.23
C TYR A 657 -23.59 -34.65 27.17
N TYR A 658 -23.62 -33.34 27.44
CA TYR A 658 -23.09 -32.34 26.49
C TYR A 658 -21.59 -32.44 26.27
N ALA A 659 -20.79 -32.72 27.31
CA ALA A 659 -19.35 -32.91 27.17
C ALA A 659 -19.03 -34.17 26.35
N SER A 660 -19.78 -35.26 26.59
CA SER A 660 -19.61 -36.54 25.90
C SER A 660 -20.04 -36.47 24.44
N MET A 661 -21.15 -35.79 24.14
CA MET A 661 -21.62 -35.56 22.77
C MET A 661 -20.61 -34.76 21.92
N ASN A 662 -19.95 -33.76 22.50
CA ASN A 662 -19.05 -32.86 21.76
C ASN A 662 -17.56 -33.26 21.84
N GLY A 663 -17.20 -34.39 22.46
CA GLY A 663 -15.83 -34.89 22.45
C GLY A 663 -14.87 -34.26 23.47
N HIS A 664 -15.38 -33.61 24.53
CA HIS A 664 -14.55 -32.88 25.48
C HIS A 664 -14.04 -33.76 26.63
N LEU A 665 -13.09 -34.67 26.34
CA LEU A 665 -12.59 -35.70 27.28
C LEU A 665 -12.09 -35.14 28.63
N ASN A 666 -11.38 -34.01 28.64
CA ASN A 666 -10.90 -33.40 29.89
C ASN A 666 -12.06 -32.92 30.76
N ILE A 667 -13.09 -32.31 30.15
CA ILE A 667 -14.31 -31.89 30.84
C ILE A 667 -15.05 -33.11 31.39
N VAL A 668 -15.16 -34.20 30.62
CA VAL A 668 -15.73 -35.48 31.10
C VAL A 668 -15.02 -35.95 32.36
N LYS A 669 -13.69 -36.01 32.35
CA LYS A 669 -12.90 -36.39 33.55
C LYS A 669 -13.15 -35.45 34.73
N MET A 670 -13.24 -34.14 34.50
CA MET A 670 -13.54 -33.16 35.55
C MET A 670 -14.94 -33.36 36.15
N LEU A 671 -15.94 -33.63 35.33
CA LEU A 671 -17.32 -33.88 35.77
C LEU A 671 -17.43 -35.20 36.55
N LEU A 672 -16.79 -36.28 36.08
CA LEU A 672 -16.74 -37.56 36.78
C LEU A 672 -16.05 -37.44 38.15
N ASN A 673 -14.94 -36.70 38.22
CA ASN A 673 -14.28 -36.39 39.50
C ASN A 673 -15.17 -35.56 40.44
N ALA A 674 -16.08 -34.75 39.89
CA ALA A 674 -17.09 -34.00 40.63
C ALA A 674 -18.36 -34.81 40.94
N LYS A 675 -18.33 -36.14 40.74
CA LYS A 675 -19.43 -37.08 40.99
C LYS A 675 -20.68 -36.83 40.13
N ALA A 676 -20.49 -36.47 38.86
CA ALA A 676 -21.56 -36.50 37.88
C ALA A 676 -22.20 -37.89 37.80
N GLU A 677 -23.53 -37.96 37.80
CA GLU A 677 -24.25 -39.21 37.57
C GLU A 677 -24.08 -39.64 36.11
N VAL A 678 -23.71 -40.90 35.90
CA VAL A 678 -23.53 -41.49 34.57
C VAL A 678 -24.78 -42.27 34.19
N ASN A 679 -25.30 -42.05 32.99
CA ASN A 679 -26.40 -42.83 32.44
C ASN A 679 -26.03 -43.46 31.08
N GLU A 680 -26.93 -44.32 30.58
CA GLU A 680 -26.72 -45.02 29.30
C GLU A 680 -26.68 -44.04 28.11
N CYS A 681 -27.40 -42.91 28.19
CA CYS A 681 -27.44 -41.86 27.17
C CYS A 681 -26.08 -41.17 27.00
N ASP A 682 -25.30 -40.98 28.07
CA ASP A 682 -23.95 -40.40 28.02
C ASP A 682 -22.97 -41.28 27.23
N ILE A 683 -23.13 -42.60 27.34
CA ILE A 683 -22.33 -43.59 26.61
C ILE A 683 -22.78 -43.64 25.15
N SER A 684 -24.09 -43.77 24.91
CA SER A 684 -24.62 -43.90 23.54
C SER A 684 -24.34 -42.67 22.70
N VAL A 685 -24.41 -41.46 23.28
CA VAL A 685 -24.12 -40.22 22.55
C VAL A 685 -22.64 -40.09 22.20
N ALA A 686 -21.74 -40.55 23.07
CA ALA A 686 -20.31 -40.60 22.77
C ALA A 686 -20.00 -41.65 21.69
N GLU A 687 -20.68 -42.79 21.70
CA GLU A 687 -20.55 -43.83 20.66
C GLU A 687 -21.07 -43.36 19.29
N TRP A 688 -22.23 -42.71 19.24
CA TRP A 688 -22.79 -42.18 17.99
C TRP A 688 -21.93 -41.08 17.34
N ASN A 689 -21.09 -40.40 18.12
CA ASN A 689 -20.19 -39.35 17.64
C ASN A 689 -18.71 -39.80 17.57
N ASP A 690 -18.46 -41.12 17.62
CA ASP A 690 -17.13 -41.74 17.48
C ASP A 690 -16.07 -41.32 18.53
N HIS A 691 -16.50 -40.96 19.75
CA HIS A 691 -15.60 -40.54 20.84
C HIS A 691 -15.11 -41.72 21.70
N GLU A 692 -14.34 -42.65 21.12
CA GLU A 692 -13.94 -43.92 21.76
C GLU A 692 -13.27 -43.76 23.15
N GLU A 693 -12.41 -42.77 23.33
CA GLU A 693 -11.73 -42.52 24.60
C GLU A 693 -12.68 -42.03 25.69
N ILE A 694 -13.73 -41.30 25.32
CA ILE A 694 -14.80 -40.89 26.25
C ILE A 694 -15.64 -42.11 26.61
N VAL A 695 -16.00 -42.95 25.63
CA VAL A 695 -16.78 -44.17 25.86
C VAL A 695 -16.05 -45.07 26.87
N LYS A 696 -14.74 -45.29 26.70
CA LYS A 696 -13.91 -46.04 27.66
C LYS A 696 -13.93 -45.38 29.05
N CYS A 697 -13.72 -44.06 29.10
CA CYS A 697 -13.68 -43.30 30.35
C CYS A 697 -15.00 -43.37 31.14
N VAL A 698 -16.14 -43.19 30.46
CA VAL A 698 -17.48 -43.17 31.05
C VAL A 698 -17.91 -44.58 31.45
N ARG A 699 -17.67 -45.61 30.61
CA ARG A 699 -17.97 -47.02 30.95
C ARG A 699 -17.25 -47.52 32.20
N ASN A 700 -15.99 -47.11 32.38
CA ASN A 700 -15.22 -47.46 33.57
C ASN A 700 -15.84 -46.89 34.86
N HIS A 701 -16.53 -45.76 34.78
CA HIS A 701 -17.22 -45.13 35.92
C HIS A 701 -18.68 -45.56 36.06
N PHE A 702 -19.31 -46.04 34.99
CA PHE A 702 -20.67 -46.61 35.01
C PHE A 702 -20.72 -48.00 35.68
N SER A 703 -19.62 -48.75 35.62
CA SER A 703 -19.49 -50.11 36.15
C SER A 703 -18.96 -50.17 37.59
N SER A 704 -18.60 -49.02 38.16
CA SER A 704 -18.11 -48.83 39.54
C SER A 704 -19.18 -48.20 40.43
#